data_AF-A0A7V8WTG4-F1
#
_entry.id   AF-A0A7V8WTG4-F1
#
_cell.length_a   1.000
_cell.length_b   1.000
_cell.length_c   1.000
_cell.angle_alpha   90.00
_cell.angle_beta   90.00
_cell.angle_gamma   90.00
#
_symmetry.space_group_name_H-M   'P 1'
#
loop_
_entity.id
_entity.type
_entity.pdbx_description
1 polymer ?
#
loop_
_entity_poly.entity_id
_entity_poly.type
_entity_poly.pdbx_seq_one_letter_code
_entity_poly.pdbx_strand_id
1 'polypeptide(L)'
;MANVAPHRDLRFGRADVAAVALVVALTAVVALSRALHDNWLGRHDVLAFFLPWYAALGDRLAAGDIPGWNPHVFGGAPFAGDPESGWMYLPAMLTFPFFHPATAFKLMVFLQLLVASLGTYAYGRVMGFGVVAALLAANLFAFGGFLYQTTYCCTVRAQVSLWIPLCLLAVELALIAGTDRGRLAAWFLGGLAISQMFAGWMGQGVMDALLLVAAYVGYRTLLSPPRPGWAWRRDVACLDTGLAILALGVALGAAGIFVWLSVNRQSTIPGGDYDALGQPSEFPPYTMVEIVWNIFGSGFAVRALSWGGAALVLAMLAPVLVRTRFAAPFFLALTVVVWTLTLDWTPLHWLFYLIPGFASLHEHNSPQVTAVAGLGPAMLAAATIECLPRWRGRWPLAVSALLPLVVIAVAADWLGGKGIVTNWPMPVAAVLVATLVAVVLVVPRQVGHDTALGQLVRAAPVLVLAVAFLQPTGQELVEATTGSALDPAWERQWDNDPTIERAVAAMLDREDAGGGGAFLRLQQAAHGPFRIAGYSGIGHEPAPVASYPERRWEPGVLAILVNGRTMRLGLYDMQGYNPLQLRIYTDYLAALNGRAQNYHHANLLPGGFHSPLLDLLNVRYLLVDARIPADRADVAALRDGRQEVFRNDEVVIYEN
;
A
#
# COMPACT_ATOMS: atom_id res chain seq x y z
N MET A 1 13.40 -36.70 -2.19
CA MET A 1 13.01 -37.11 -0.82
C MET A 1 12.90 -35.86 0.05
N ALA A 2 11.68 -35.45 0.40
CA ALA A 2 11.41 -34.21 1.12
C ALA A 2 11.87 -34.32 2.58
N ASN A 3 12.92 -33.57 2.94
CA ASN A 3 13.32 -33.33 4.32
C ASN A 3 12.34 -32.31 4.94
N VAL A 4 11.09 -32.73 5.19
CA VAL A 4 10.17 -31.99 6.05
C VAL A 4 10.80 -32.03 7.44
N ALA A 5 11.25 -30.88 7.94
CA ALA A 5 11.72 -30.80 9.32
C ALA A 5 10.56 -31.29 10.20
N PRO A 6 10.79 -32.22 11.15
CA PRO A 6 9.74 -32.64 12.05
C PRO A 6 9.18 -31.37 12.70
N HIS A 7 7.85 -31.21 12.68
CA HIS A 7 7.19 -30.16 13.44
C HIS A 7 7.70 -30.28 14.88
N ARG A 8 8.62 -29.39 15.27
CA ARG A 8 8.99 -29.23 16.67
C ARG A 8 7.69 -28.88 17.39
N ASP A 9 7.43 -29.51 18.54
CA ASP A 9 6.35 -29.09 19.44
C ASP A 9 6.40 -27.57 19.59
N LEU A 10 5.45 -26.88 18.95
CA LEU A 10 5.47 -25.42 18.85
C LEU A 10 5.05 -24.88 20.21
N ARG A 11 6.04 -24.55 21.04
CA ARG A 11 5.82 -23.96 22.36
C ARG A 11 6.24 -22.50 22.30
N PHE A 12 5.27 -21.60 22.38
CA PHE A 12 5.53 -20.19 22.66
C PHE A 12 6.05 -20.07 24.10
N GLY A 13 7.23 -19.50 24.25
CA GLY A 13 7.90 -19.35 25.54
C GLY A 13 8.18 -17.89 25.88
N ARG A 14 8.97 -17.67 26.94
CA ARG A 14 9.39 -16.33 27.39
C ARG A 14 10.09 -15.51 26.29
N ALA A 15 10.84 -16.17 25.42
CA ALA A 15 11.51 -15.52 24.30
C ALA A 15 10.52 -15.00 23.24
N ASP A 16 9.40 -15.68 23.02
CA ASP A 16 8.35 -15.21 22.11
C ASP A 16 7.61 -14.01 22.70
N VAL A 17 7.39 -13.97 24.02
CA VAL A 17 6.83 -12.79 24.71
C VAL A 17 7.75 -11.57 24.53
N ALA A 18 9.06 -11.75 24.73
CA ALA A 18 10.03 -10.68 24.52
C ALA A 18 10.08 -10.23 23.05
N ALA A 19 9.95 -11.16 22.10
CA ALA A 19 9.89 -10.85 20.67
C ALA A 19 8.64 -10.06 20.30
N VAL A 20 7.46 -10.45 20.81
CA VAL A 20 6.21 -9.70 20.61
C VAL A 20 6.32 -8.30 21.23
N ALA A 21 6.86 -8.18 22.44
CA ALA A 21 7.10 -6.89 23.08
C ALA A 21 8.05 -6.01 22.25
N LEU A 22 9.11 -6.59 21.67
CA LEU A 22 10.02 -5.88 20.78
C LEU A 22 9.30 -5.42 19.50
N VAL A 23 8.49 -6.27 18.86
CA VAL A 23 7.69 -5.87 17.70
C VAL A 23 6.80 -4.69 18.03
N VAL A 24 6.05 -4.76 19.13
CA VAL A 24 5.18 -3.66 19.58
C VAL A 24 5.98 -2.39 19.83
N ALA A 25 7.15 -2.50 20.47
CA ALA A 25 8.03 -1.36 20.73
C ALA A 25 8.56 -0.72 19.44
N LEU A 26 9.00 -1.52 18.46
CA LEU A 26 9.47 -1.03 17.16
C LEU A 26 8.33 -0.37 16.38
N THR A 27 7.13 -0.98 16.35
CA THR A 27 5.95 -0.35 15.74
C THR A 27 5.62 0.98 16.42
N ALA A 28 5.70 1.05 17.76
CA ALA A 28 5.43 2.26 18.50
C ALA A 28 6.46 3.37 18.23
N VAL A 29 7.75 3.03 18.10
CA VAL A 29 8.80 4.00 17.73
C VAL A 29 8.54 4.58 16.35
N VAL A 30 8.23 3.72 15.37
CA VAL A 30 7.92 4.15 14.01
C VAL A 30 6.65 5.00 13.97
N ALA A 31 5.61 4.59 14.68
CA ALA A 31 4.37 5.36 14.77
C ALA A 31 4.55 6.69 15.52
N LEU A 32 5.43 6.76 16.53
CA LEU A 32 5.76 8.00 17.22
C LEU A 32 6.44 8.98 16.26
N SER A 33 7.39 8.53 15.44
CA SER A 33 7.98 9.36 14.39
C SER A 33 6.92 9.92 13.44
N ARG A 34 5.95 9.09 13.02
CA ARG A 34 4.80 9.56 12.22
C ARG A 34 3.80 10.42 12.98
N ALA A 35 3.75 10.32 14.29
CA ALA A 35 2.89 11.16 15.12
C ALA A 35 3.45 12.58 15.23
N LEU A 36 4.78 12.72 15.26
CA LEU A 36 5.48 14.00 15.37
C LEU A 36 5.44 14.85 14.11
N HIS A 37 5.21 14.25 12.93
CA HIS A 37 5.18 14.96 11.65
C HIS A 37 3.86 14.70 10.92
N ASP A 38 3.17 15.76 10.47
CA ASP A 38 1.91 15.64 9.70
C ASP A 38 2.11 15.72 8.19
N ASN A 39 3.26 16.21 7.72
CA ASN A 39 3.51 16.45 6.30
C ASN A 39 3.34 15.24 5.40
N TRP A 40 3.65 14.05 5.91
CA TRP A 40 3.47 12.82 5.16
C TRP A 40 2.00 12.51 4.82
N LEU A 41 1.05 13.03 5.60
CA LEU A 41 -0.38 12.94 5.30
C LEU A 41 -0.74 13.72 4.03
N GLY A 42 0.08 14.71 3.66
CA GLY A 42 -0.05 15.49 2.44
C GLY A 42 0.32 14.74 1.15
N ARG A 43 0.78 13.49 1.21
CA ARG A 43 1.36 12.79 0.06
C ARG A 43 0.29 12.09 -0.80
N HIS A 44 0.41 12.22 -2.12
CA HIS A 44 -0.46 11.55 -3.13
C HIS A 44 -1.95 11.57 -2.72
N ASP A 45 -2.59 10.40 -2.81
CA ASP A 45 -4.00 10.18 -2.57
C ASP A 45 -4.36 10.20 -1.09
N VAL A 46 -3.38 10.21 -0.17
CA VAL A 46 -3.66 10.27 1.27
C VAL A 46 -4.48 11.52 1.58
N LEU A 47 -4.04 12.69 1.11
CA LEU A 47 -4.76 13.95 1.33
C LEU A 47 -5.91 14.16 0.34
N ALA A 48 -5.70 13.84 -0.93
CA ALA A 48 -6.67 14.15 -1.99
C ALA A 48 -7.84 13.16 -2.08
N PHE A 49 -7.74 12.00 -1.44
CA PHE A 49 -8.74 10.94 -1.53
C PHE A 49 -8.98 10.22 -0.19
N PHE A 50 -8.02 9.48 0.35
CA PHE A 50 -8.27 8.58 1.48
C PHE A 50 -8.72 9.30 2.76
N LEU A 51 -8.04 10.38 3.16
CA LEU A 51 -8.39 11.13 4.37
C LEU A 51 -9.83 11.67 4.36
N PRO A 52 -10.29 12.40 3.34
CA PRO A 52 -11.65 12.92 3.34
C PRO A 52 -12.71 11.80 3.27
N TRP A 53 -12.46 10.73 2.50
CA TRP A 53 -13.37 9.58 2.46
C TRP A 53 -13.44 8.83 3.80
N TYR A 54 -12.30 8.57 4.45
CA TYR A 54 -12.29 7.88 5.75
C TYR A 54 -12.82 8.76 6.88
N ALA A 55 -12.61 10.08 6.82
CA ALA A 55 -13.26 11.01 7.73
C ALA A 55 -14.79 10.94 7.60
N ALA A 56 -15.31 10.92 6.36
CA ALA A 56 -16.74 10.77 6.11
C ALA A 56 -17.28 9.40 6.58
N LEU A 57 -16.52 8.31 6.37
CA LEU A 57 -16.84 7.00 6.96
C LEU A 57 -16.96 7.10 8.48
N GLY A 58 -15.96 7.68 9.14
CA GLY A 58 -15.92 7.85 10.59
C GLY A 58 -17.12 8.63 11.12
N ASP A 59 -17.44 9.76 10.49
CA ASP A 59 -18.58 10.60 10.87
C ASP A 59 -19.90 9.82 10.80
N ARG A 60 -20.11 9.03 9.74
CA ARG A 60 -21.32 8.20 9.56
C ARG A 60 -21.42 7.09 10.59
N LEU A 61 -20.33 6.34 10.78
CA LEU A 61 -20.31 5.25 11.75
C LEU A 61 -20.48 5.75 13.18
N ALA A 62 -19.89 6.91 13.53
CA ALA A 62 -20.06 7.54 14.84
C ALA A 62 -21.52 7.97 15.09
N ALA A 63 -22.26 8.30 14.03
CA ALA A 63 -23.69 8.60 14.07
C ALA A 63 -24.58 7.34 14.11
N GLY A 64 -24.01 6.14 13.98
CA GLY A 64 -24.75 4.88 13.88
C GLY A 64 -25.30 4.58 12.48
N ASP A 65 -24.83 5.31 11.45
CA ASP A 65 -25.25 5.14 10.07
C ASP A 65 -24.39 4.11 9.32
N ILE A 66 -25.01 3.45 8.34
CA ILE A 66 -24.30 2.67 7.32
C ILE A 66 -24.09 3.56 6.09
N PRO A 67 -22.84 3.75 5.63
CA PRO A 67 -22.54 4.73 4.58
C PRO A 67 -22.93 4.18 3.20
N GLY A 68 -24.21 4.28 2.82
CA GLY A 68 -24.71 3.80 1.52
C GLY A 68 -24.46 4.76 0.35
N TRP A 69 -24.57 6.07 0.58
CA TRP A 69 -24.51 7.09 -0.46
C TRP A 69 -23.72 8.32 -0.01
N ASN A 70 -22.84 8.82 -0.88
CA ASN A 70 -22.04 10.02 -0.70
C ASN A 70 -22.62 11.16 -1.55
N PRO A 71 -23.36 12.12 -0.98
CA PRO A 71 -23.94 13.20 -1.77
C PRO A 71 -22.95 14.34 -2.08
N HIS A 72 -21.73 14.28 -1.53
CA HIS A 72 -20.80 15.41 -1.50
C HIS A 72 -19.80 15.43 -2.65
N VAL A 73 -19.80 14.41 -3.52
CA VAL A 73 -18.91 14.30 -4.69
C VAL A 73 -19.68 13.72 -5.87
N PHE A 74 -19.29 14.05 -7.10
CA PHE A 74 -19.91 13.54 -8.34
C PHE A 74 -21.43 13.75 -8.42
N GLY A 75 -21.96 14.77 -7.75
CA GLY A 75 -23.39 14.96 -7.60
C GLY A 75 -24.12 13.84 -6.83
N GLY A 76 -23.37 12.89 -6.27
CA GLY A 76 -23.83 11.67 -5.64
C GLY A 76 -23.04 10.44 -6.10
N ALA A 77 -22.41 9.72 -5.15
CA ALA A 77 -21.63 8.51 -5.43
C ALA A 77 -21.97 7.37 -4.45
N PRO A 78 -21.91 6.10 -4.90
CA PRO A 78 -22.21 4.95 -4.04
C PRO A 78 -21.06 4.67 -3.05
N PHE A 79 -21.19 5.16 -1.81
CA PHE A 79 -20.12 5.10 -0.81
C PHE A 79 -19.75 3.66 -0.44
N ALA A 80 -20.69 2.84 0.05
CA ALA A 80 -20.44 1.44 0.42
C ALA A 80 -20.06 0.56 -0.78
N GLY A 81 -20.35 1.02 -2.00
CA GLY A 81 -19.97 0.33 -3.23
C GLY A 81 -18.54 0.64 -3.68
N ASP A 82 -17.86 1.57 -3.03
CA ASP A 82 -16.47 1.88 -3.28
C ASP A 82 -15.57 1.16 -2.25
N PRO A 83 -14.70 0.22 -2.67
CA PRO A 83 -13.80 -0.50 -1.79
C PRO A 83 -12.80 0.44 -1.10
N GLU A 84 -12.44 1.55 -1.73
CA GLU A 84 -11.44 2.47 -1.20
C GLU A 84 -12.06 3.53 -0.27
N SER A 85 -13.38 3.49 -0.06
CA SER A 85 -14.11 4.33 0.90
C SER A 85 -13.84 3.95 2.37
N GLY A 86 -13.24 2.78 2.60
CA GLY A 86 -12.92 2.24 3.92
C GLY A 86 -14.07 1.46 4.55
N TRP A 87 -15.23 1.40 3.90
CA TRP A 87 -16.32 0.51 4.28
C TRP A 87 -15.85 -0.95 4.25
N MET A 88 -16.18 -1.73 5.29
CA MET A 88 -15.72 -3.11 5.52
C MET A 88 -14.21 -3.29 5.76
N TYR A 89 -13.42 -2.21 5.67
CA TYR A 89 -12.00 -2.25 6.01
C TYR A 89 -11.81 -1.98 7.51
N LEU A 90 -11.57 -3.05 8.26
CA LEU A 90 -11.55 -3.08 9.72
C LEU A 90 -10.61 -2.03 10.32
N PRO A 91 -9.36 -1.82 9.84
CA PRO A 91 -8.51 -0.78 10.41
C PRO A 91 -9.09 0.64 10.31
N ALA A 92 -9.79 0.98 9.22
CA ALA A 92 -10.44 2.29 9.08
C ALA A 92 -11.69 2.39 9.95
N MET A 93 -12.55 1.36 9.94
CA MET A 93 -13.77 1.31 10.75
C MET A 93 -13.48 1.32 12.26
N LEU A 94 -12.31 0.87 12.70
CA LEU A 94 -11.91 0.88 14.11
C LEU A 94 -11.32 2.21 14.58
N THR A 95 -10.82 3.06 13.69
CA THR A 95 -10.11 4.30 14.09
C THR A 95 -10.89 5.57 13.76
N PHE A 96 -11.45 5.69 12.57
CA PHE A 96 -12.09 6.92 12.12
C PHE A 96 -13.37 7.33 12.88
N PRO A 97 -14.19 6.43 13.44
CA PRO A 97 -15.36 6.84 14.22
C PRO A 97 -15.02 7.47 15.57
N PHE A 98 -13.81 7.22 16.10
CA PHE A 98 -13.46 7.55 17.49
C PHE A 98 -12.39 8.65 17.62
N PHE A 99 -11.66 8.96 16.54
CA PHE A 99 -10.53 9.88 16.57
C PHE A 99 -10.62 10.93 15.46
N HIS A 100 -9.97 12.08 15.65
CA HIS A 100 -9.80 13.08 14.59
C HIS A 100 -9.12 12.46 13.35
N PRO A 101 -9.51 12.78 12.10
CA PRO A 101 -9.05 12.06 10.90
C PRO A 101 -7.54 11.87 10.77
N ALA A 102 -6.73 12.90 11.06
CA ALA A 102 -5.27 12.79 11.04
C ALA A 102 -4.76 11.73 12.03
N THR A 103 -5.27 11.76 13.26
CA THR A 103 -4.94 10.78 14.31
C THR A 103 -5.47 9.40 13.96
N ALA A 104 -6.69 9.31 13.41
CA ALA A 104 -7.30 8.05 12.98
C ALA A 104 -6.48 7.36 11.88
N PHE A 105 -5.98 8.12 10.90
CA PHE A 105 -5.12 7.59 9.84
C PHE A 105 -3.78 7.12 10.39
N LYS A 106 -3.15 7.88 11.29
CA LYS A 106 -1.92 7.47 12.01
C LYS A 106 -2.11 6.17 12.79
N LEU A 107 -3.21 6.06 13.54
CA LEU A 107 -3.57 4.85 14.30
C LEU A 107 -3.87 3.67 13.37
N MET A 108 -4.52 3.92 12.23
CA MET A 108 -4.76 2.91 11.22
C MET A 108 -3.44 2.35 10.70
N VAL A 109 -2.48 3.20 10.31
CA VAL A 109 -1.14 2.77 9.87
C VAL A 109 -0.41 1.99 10.97
N PHE A 110 -0.50 2.42 12.24
CA PHE A 110 0.04 1.66 13.37
C PHE A 110 -0.57 0.24 13.45
N LEU A 111 -1.89 0.12 13.35
CA LEU A 111 -2.57 -1.19 13.36
C LEU A 111 -2.15 -2.05 12.17
N GLN A 112 -2.02 -1.47 10.98
CA GLN A 112 -1.58 -2.17 9.77
C GLN A 112 -0.18 -2.77 9.94
N LEU A 113 0.78 -1.97 10.44
CA LEU A 113 2.14 -2.42 10.70
C LEU A 113 2.17 -3.49 11.80
N LEU A 114 1.39 -3.31 12.87
CA LEU A 114 1.33 -4.26 13.98
C LEU A 114 0.79 -5.62 13.52
N VAL A 115 -0.32 -5.64 12.77
CA VAL A 115 -0.92 -6.87 12.24
C VAL A 115 0.04 -7.56 11.27
N ALA A 116 0.69 -6.81 10.37
CA ALA A 116 1.69 -7.35 9.46
C ALA A 116 2.88 -7.98 10.18
N SER A 117 3.47 -7.27 11.16
CA SER A 117 4.62 -7.76 11.91
C SER A 117 4.28 -8.99 12.74
N LEU A 118 3.17 -8.95 13.50
CA LEU A 118 2.74 -10.08 14.33
C LEU A 118 2.33 -11.28 13.48
N GLY A 119 1.60 -11.06 12.39
CA GLY A 119 1.21 -12.10 11.44
C GLY A 119 2.44 -12.76 10.79
N THR A 120 3.41 -11.97 10.33
CA THR A 120 4.66 -12.49 9.75
C THR A 120 5.50 -13.23 10.78
N TYR A 121 5.61 -12.71 12.01
CA TYR A 121 6.32 -13.38 13.10
C TYR A 121 5.68 -14.74 13.41
N ALA A 122 4.37 -14.76 13.66
CA ALA A 122 3.64 -15.98 13.96
C ALA A 122 3.71 -16.99 12.81
N TYR A 123 3.58 -16.54 11.57
CA TYR A 123 3.79 -17.36 10.37
C TYR A 123 5.18 -17.99 10.35
N GLY A 124 6.24 -17.19 10.54
CA GLY A 124 7.62 -17.69 10.62
C GLY A 124 7.82 -18.74 11.73
N ARG A 125 7.21 -18.53 12.90
CA ARG A 125 7.26 -19.49 14.01
C ARG A 125 6.58 -20.81 13.64
N VAL A 126 5.40 -20.77 13.01
CA VAL A 126 4.68 -21.97 12.52
C VAL A 126 5.47 -22.71 11.44
N MET A 127 6.15 -21.97 10.56
CA MET A 127 7.05 -22.55 9.55
C MET A 127 8.29 -23.21 10.17
N GLY A 128 8.58 -22.96 11.45
CA GLY A 128 9.66 -23.59 12.20
C GLY A 128 10.91 -22.73 12.37
N PHE A 129 10.85 -21.43 12.05
CA PHE A 129 11.92 -20.49 12.40
C PHE A 129 12.03 -20.32 13.91
N GLY A 130 13.24 -20.19 14.43
CA GLY A 130 13.49 -19.70 15.78
C GLY A 130 13.07 -18.23 15.95
N VAL A 131 13.11 -17.74 17.19
CA VAL A 131 12.62 -16.40 17.55
C VAL A 131 13.31 -15.30 16.75
N VAL A 132 14.64 -15.32 16.63
CA VAL A 132 15.39 -14.26 15.94
C VAL A 132 15.14 -14.26 14.43
N ALA A 133 15.04 -15.44 13.81
CA ALA A 133 14.74 -15.55 12.38
C ALA A 133 13.30 -15.10 12.08
N ALA A 134 12.32 -15.46 12.93
CA ALA A 134 10.95 -14.98 12.79
C ALA A 134 10.83 -13.47 13.00
N LEU A 135 11.57 -12.89 13.95
CA LEU A 135 11.68 -11.43 14.12
C LEU A 135 12.29 -10.76 12.88
N LEU A 136 13.31 -11.37 12.27
CA LEU A 136 13.92 -10.84 11.05
C LEU A 136 12.93 -10.82 9.89
N ALA A 137 12.12 -11.88 9.69
CA ALA A 137 11.07 -11.88 8.68
C ALA A 137 10.06 -10.76 8.91
N ALA A 138 9.56 -10.63 10.16
CA ALA A 138 8.60 -9.59 10.54
C ALA A 138 9.17 -8.19 10.35
N ASN A 139 10.43 -7.98 10.72
CA ASN A 139 11.14 -6.72 10.57
C ASN A 139 11.29 -6.34 9.09
N LEU A 140 11.81 -7.25 8.26
CA LEU A 140 12.03 -6.97 6.84
C LEU A 140 10.72 -6.74 6.08
N PHE A 141 9.65 -7.45 6.43
CA PHE A 141 8.36 -7.26 5.78
C PHE A 141 7.69 -5.94 6.19
N ALA A 142 7.63 -5.65 7.50
CA ALA A 142 6.89 -4.50 8.02
C ALA A 142 7.69 -3.20 8.02
N PHE A 143 8.96 -3.26 8.43
CA PHE A 143 9.87 -2.11 8.59
C PHE A 143 11.04 -2.12 7.61
N GLY A 144 11.05 -3.01 6.61
CA GLY A 144 11.98 -2.91 5.49
C GLY A 144 11.57 -1.80 4.53
N GLY A 145 12.11 -1.83 3.32
CA GLY A 145 11.71 -0.89 2.27
C GLY A 145 10.24 -1.03 1.84
N PHE A 146 9.56 -2.14 2.15
CA PHE A 146 8.23 -2.41 1.60
C PHE A 146 7.05 -1.77 2.37
N LEU A 147 6.51 -2.45 3.39
CA LEU A 147 5.18 -2.10 3.93
C LEU A 147 5.14 -0.71 4.61
N TYR A 148 6.15 -0.39 5.41
CA TYR A 148 6.25 0.92 6.04
C TYR A 148 6.26 2.06 5.01
N GLN A 149 6.89 1.85 3.86
CA GLN A 149 6.98 2.86 2.80
C GLN A 149 5.71 2.96 1.95
N THR A 150 5.04 1.84 1.67
CA THR A 150 3.77 1.86 0.93
C THR A 150 2.67 2.61 1.69
N THR A 151 2.77 2.73 3.01
CA THR A 151 1.88 3.58 3.82
C THR A 151 2.02 5.09 3.53
N TYR A 152 3.12 5.54 2.90
CA TYR A 152 3.30 6.95 2.49
C TYR A 152 2.56 7.30 1.19
N CYS A 153 2.64 6.45 0.16
CA CYS A 153 2.22 6.82 -1.21
C CYS A 153 1.08 6.02 -1.79
N CYS A 154 0.92 4.81 -1.29
CA CYS A 154 0.36 3.72 -2.05
C CYS A 154 -0.51 2.91 -1.11
N THR A 155 -1.44 3.62 -0.46
CA THR A 155 -2.24 3.13 0.68
C THR A 155 -2.92 1.80 0.37
N VAL A 156 -3.51 1.67 -0.82
CA VAL A 156 -4.13 0.42 -1.32
C VAL A 156 -3.20 -0.79 -1.29
N ARG A 157 -1.90 -0.61 -1.60
CA ARG A 157 -0.92 -1.71 -1.53
C ARG A 157 -0.78 -2.17 -0.09
N ALA A 158 -0.55 -1.24 0.85
CA ALA A 158 -0.43 -1.57 2.26
C ALA A 158 -1.69 -2.29 2.77
N GLN A 159 -2.87 -1.85 2.35
CA GLN A 159 -4.16 -2.40 2.77
C GLN A 159 -4.40 -3.84 2.32
N VAL A 160 -3.78 -4.30 1.23
CA VAL A 160 -3.80 -5.70 0.80
C VAL A 160 -2.63 -6.49 1.40
N SER A 161 -1.41 -6.00 1.23
CA SER A 161 -0.20 -6.78 1.53
C SER A 161 -0.11 -7.21 2.99
N LEU A 162 -0.57 -6.37 3.91
CA LEU A 162 -0.45 -6.61 5.35
C LEU A 162 -1.16 -7.91 5.79
N TRP A 163 -2.23 -8.31 5.09
CA TRP A 163 -3.05 -9.46 5.43
C TRP A 163 -2.49 -10.76 4.87
N ILE A 164 -1.57 -10.70 3.91
CA ILE A 164 -1.01 -11.88 3.24
C ILE A 164 -0.33 -12.82 4.25
N PRO A 165 0.59 -12.36 5.13
CA PRO A 165 1.21 -13.23 6.12
C PRO A 165 0.20 -13.88 7.07
N LEU A 166 -0.87 -13.17 7.43
CA LEU A 166 -1.93 -13.69 8.28
C LEU A 166 -2.74 -14.79 7.57
N CYS A 167 -2.99 -14.63 6.27
CA CYS A 167 -3.63 -15.65 5.45
C CYS A 167 -2.72 -16.88 5.28
N LEU A 168 -1.41 -16.70 5.06
CA LEU A 168 -0.48 -17.84 4.97
C LEU A 168 -0.34 -18.58 6.32
N LEU A 169 -0.35 -17.84 7.43
CA LEU A 169 -0.44 -18.41 8.78
C LEU A 169 -1.70 -19.26 8.94
N ALA A 170 -2.86 -18.72 8.55
CA ALA A 170 -4.13 -19.44 8.60
C ALA A 170 -4.09 -20.73 7.77
N VAL A 171 -3.50 -20.70 6.56
CA VAL A 171 -3.30 -21.89 5.74
C VAL A 171 -2.47 -22.93 6.49
N GLU A 172 -1.30 -22.56 7.04
CA GLU A 172 -0.47 -23.51 7.77
C GLU A 172 -1.18 -24.08 9.00
N LEU A 173 -1.84 -23.24 9.80
CA LEU A 173 -2.61 -23.67 10.96
C LEU A 173 -3.73 -24.64 10.59
N ALA A 174 -4.43 -24.40 9.48
CA ALA A 174 -5.48 -25.30 9.00
C ALA A 174 -4.92 -26.66 8.58
N LEU A 175 -3.77 -26.68 7.90
CA LEU A 175 -3.11 -27.91 7.45
C LEU A 175 -2.52 -28.73 8.61
N ILE A 176 -2.08 -28.07 9.69
CA ILE A 176 -1.52 -28.77 10.86
C ILE A 176 -2.54 -29.00 11.98
N ALA A 177 -3.79 -28.54 11.82
CA ALA A 177 -4.82 -28.71 12.84
C ALA A 177 -5.04 -30.19 13.19
N GLY A 178 -5.08 -30.49 14.49
CA GLY A 178 -5.42 -31.82 15.02
C GLY A 178 -6.92 -32.01 15.27
N THR A 179 -7.70 -30.93 15.23
CA THR A 179 -9.14 -30.91 15.55
C THR A 179 -9.90 -30.09 14.52
N ASP A 180 -11.18 -30.40 14.32
CA ASP A 180 -12.04 -29.65 13.40
C ASP A 180 -12.29 -28.21 13.89
N ARG A 181 -12.38 -27.99 15.20
CA ARG A 181 -12.48 -26.64 15.78
C ARG A 181 -11.24 -25.79 15.47
N GLY A 182 -10.05 -26.36 15.63
CA GLY A 182 -8.80 -25.68 15.28
C GLY A 182 -8.72 -25.37 13.79
N ARG A 183 -9.18 -26.30 12.94
CA ARG A 183 -9.24 -26.10 11.49
C ARG A 183 -10.23 -25.00 11.10
N LEU A 184 -11.42 -24.98 11.69
CA LEU A 184 -12.43 -23.93 11.46
C LEU A 184 -11.93 -22.55 11.91
N ALA A 185 -11.28 -22.46 13.07
CA ALA A 185 -10.69 -21.20 13.54
C ALA A 185 -9.60 -20.69 12.59
N ALA A 186 -8.77 -21.58 12.05
CA ALA A 186 -7.77 -21.23 11.05
C ALA A 186 -8.43 -20.78 9.74
N TRP A 187 -9.47 -21.47 9.26
CA TRP A 187 -10.23 -21.04 8.09
C TRP A 187 -10.89 -19.67 8.29
N PHE A 188 -11.44 -19.41 9.47
CA PHE A 188 -12.01 -18.10 9.81
C PHE A 188 -10.95 -17.00 9.81
N LEU A 189 -9.75 -17.27 10.34
CA LEU A 189 -8.64 -16.32 10.31
C LEU A 189 -8.21 -16.00 8.86
N GLY A 190 -8.12 -17.03 8.01
CA GLY A 190 -7.81 -16.87 6.59
C GLY A 190 -8.93 -16.11 5.87
N GLY A 191 -10.19 -16.45 6.13
CA GLY A 191 -11.34 -15.75 5.58
C GLY A 191 -11.37 -14.28 5.99
N LEU A 192 -11.10 -13.97 7.26
CA LEU A 192 -10.94 -12.59 7.72
C LEU A 192 -9.86 -11.88 6.91
N ALA A 193 -8.66 -12.45 6.78
CA ALA A 193 -7.59 -11.85 5.99
C ALA A 193 -8.02 -11.58 4.53
N ILE A 194 -8.66 -12.54 3.86
CA ILE A 194 -9.20 -12.37 2.50
C ILE A 194 -10.27 -11.27 2.43
N SER A 195 -11.20 -11.23 3.38
CA SER A 195 -12.25 -10.19 3.42
C SER A 195 -11.65 -8.78 3.50
N GLN A 196 -10.55 -8.63 4.23
CA GLN A 196 -9.87 -7.36 4.40
C GLN A 196 -9.01 -6.98 3.18
N MET A 197 -8.51 -7.95 2.41
CA MET A 197 -7.88 -7.69 1.12
C MET A 197 -8.91 -7.16 0.10
N PHE A 198 -10.12 -7.75 0.06
CA PHE A 198 -11.22 -7.25 -0.76
C PHE A 198 -11.62 -5.82 -0.39
N ALA A 199 -11.74 -5.54 0.91
CA ALA A 199 -12.09 -4.21 1.42
C ALA A 199 -10.94 -3.19 1.31
N GLY A 200 -9.70 -3.64 1.09
CA GLY A 200 -8.55 -2.74 0.94
C GLY A 200 -8.37 -2.26 -0.50
N TRP A 201 -8.36 -3.20 -1.45
CA TRP A 201 -8.19 -2.85 -2.86
C TRP A 201 -8.77 -3.93 -3.78
N MET A 202 -9.98 -3.67 -4.26
CA MET A 202 -10.66 -4.54 -5.21
C MET A 202 -10.17 -4.25 -6.63
N GLY A 203 -9.84 -5.30 -7.39
CA GLY A 203 -9.17 -5.20 -8.69
C GLY A 203 -7.86 -5.98 -8.71
N GLN A 204 -6.79 -5.36 -9.22
CA GLN A 204 -5.48 -6.03 -9.37
C GLN A 204 -4.90 -6.50 -8.03
N GLY A 205 -4.97 -5.68 -6.97
CA GLY A 205 -4.42 -6.02 -5.65
C GLY A 205 -4.97 -7.33 -5.07
N VAL A 206 -6.29 -7.46 -4.97
CA VAL A 206 -6.91 -8.69 -4.46
C VAL A 206 -6.71 -9.88 -5.40
N MET A 207 -6.67 -9.67 -6.73
CA MET A 207 -6.34 -10.73 -7.69
C MET A 207 -4.95 -11.30 -7.42
N ASP A 208 -3.93 -10.44 -7.32
CA ASP A 208 -2.54 -10.85 -7.07
C ASP A 208 -2.40 -11.56 -5.72
N ALA A 209 -3.07 -11.06 -4.67
CA ALA A 209 -3.08 -11.68 -3.35
C ALA A 209 -3.76 -13.05 -3.34
N LEU A 210 -4.90 -13.20 -4.02
CA LEU A 210 -5.60 -14.48 -4.15
C LEU A 210 -4.79 -15.50 -4.95
N LEU A 211 -4.14 -15.08 -6.04
CA LEU A 211 -3.26 -15.95 -6.82
C LEU A 211 -2.06 -16.41 -5.99
N LEU A 212 -1.45 -15.52 -5.20
CA LEU A 212 -0.39 -15.89 -4.25
C LEU A 212 -0.89 -16.91 -3.23
N VAL A 213 -2.03 -16.66 -2.58
CA VAL A 213 -2.59 -17.56 -1.55
C VAL A 213 -2.96 -18.91 -2.17
N ALA A 214 -3.58 -18.93 -3.35
CA ALA A 214 -3.91 -20.16 -4.07
C ALA A 214 -2.66 -20.95 -4.46
N ALA A 215 -1.63 -20.27 -4.99
CA ALA A 215 -0.34 -20.89 -5.30
C ALA A 215 0.34 -21.44 -4.04
N TYR A 216 0.22 -20.75 -2.90
CA TYR A 216 0.77 -21.21 -1.63
C TYR A 216 0.03 -22.45 -1.12
N VAL A 217 -1.31 -22.44 -1.11
CA VAL A 217 -2.13 -23.62 -0.74
C VAL A 217 -1.77 -24.81 -1.63
N GLY A 218 -1.67 -24.62 -2.95
CA GLY A 218 -1.26 -25.66 -3.88
C GLY A 218 0.16 -26.17 -3.60
N TYR A 219 1.12 -25.28 -3.38
CA TYR A 219 2.49 -25.66 -3.03
C TYR A 219 2.55 -26.48 -1.72
N ARG A 220 1.84 -26.04 -0.69
CA ARG A 220 1.86 -26.66 0.65
C ARG A 220 1.06 -27.94 0.74
N THR A 221 0.09 -28.17 -0.15
CA THR A 221 -0.68 -29.42 -0.14
C THR A 221 -0.15 -30.45 -1.15
N LEU A 222 0.25 -30.01 -2.35
CA LEU A 222 0.62 -30.91 -3.45
C LEU A 222 2.13 -31.21 -3.48
N LEU A 223 2.98 -30.20 -3.28
CA LEU A 223 4.43 -30.31 -3.48
C LEU A 223 5.21 -30.50 -2.18
N SER A 224 4.76 -29.88 -1.10
CA SER A 224 5.47 -29.87 0.19
C SER A 224 4.51 -30.06 1.38
N PRO A 225 3.78 -31.18 1.50
CA PRO A 225 2.84 -31.40 2.60
C PRO A 225 3.50 -31.33 3.99
N PRO A 226 2.89 -30.66 4.98
CA PRO A 226 3.42 -30.57 6.35
C PRO A 226 3.46 -31.92 7.08
N ARG A 227 2.57 -32.86 6.73
CA ARG A 227 2.51 -34.20 7.35
C ARG A 227 2.98 -35.30 6.37
N PRO A 228 4.01 -36.09 6.72
CA PRO A 228 4.38 -37.28 5.96
C PRO A 228 3.23 -38.30 5.94
N GLY A 229 2.93 -38.91 4.78
CA GLY A 229 1.90 -39.96 4.65
C GLY A 229 0.53 -39.49 4.13
N TRP A 230 0.35 -38.20 3.87
CA TRP A 230 -0.90 -37.60 3.35
C TRP A 230 -1.24 -37.89 1.87
N ALA A 231 -0.69 -38.94 1.25
CA ALA A 231 -0.71 -39.11 -0.20
C ALA A 231 -2.12 -39.08 -0.86
N TRP A 232 -3.15 -39.61 -0.20
CA TRP A 232 -4.50 -39.73 -0.76
C TRP A 232 -5.46 -38.57 -0.37
N ARG A 233 -5.06 -37.69 0.55
CA ARG A 233 -5.88 -36.55 1.01
C ARG A 233 -5.36 -35.19 0.52
N ARG A 234 -4.34 -35.16 -0.35
CA ARG A 234 -3.69 -33.89 -0.76
C ARG A 234 -4.64 -32.99 -1.54
N ASP A 235 -5.33 -33.56 -2.52
CA ASP A 235 -6.24 -32.80 -3.39
C ASP A 235 -7.46 -32.31 -2.59
N VAL A 236 -7.98 -33.16 -1.72
CA VAL A 236 -9.07 -32.81 -0.80
C VAL A 236 -8.65 -31.70 0.17
N ALA A 237 -7.47 -31.80 0.79
CA ALA A 237 -6.98 -30.76 1.70
C ALA A 237 -6.70 -29.42 0.98
N CYS A 238 -6.23 -29.48 -0.27
CA CYS A 238 -6.05 -28.32 -1.14
C CYS A 238 -7.39 -27.61 -1.40
N LEU A 239 -8.38 -28.37 -1.90
CA LEU A 239 -9.70 -27.86 -2.20
C LEU A 239 -10.42 -27.37 -0.94
N ASP A 240 -10.47 -28.18 0.11
CA ASP A 240 -11.17 -27.84 1.36
C ASP A 240 -10.59 -26.56 1.98
N THR A 241 -9.26 -26.45 2.10
CA THR A 241 -8.64 -25.29 2.76
C THR A 241 -8.77 -24.04 1.92
N GLY A 242 -8.50 -24.13 0.61
CA GLY A 242 -8.61 -22.99 -0.30
C GLY A 242 -10.05 -22.48 -0.40
N LEU A 243 -11.00 -23.39 -0.64
CA LEU A 243 -12.42 -23.04 -0.79
C LEU A 243 -13.03 -22.55 0.53
N ALA A 244 -12.72 -23.17 1.67
CA ALA A 244 -13.26 -22.71 2.95
C ALA A 244 -12.78 -21.30 3.33
N ILE A 245 -11.48 -21.01 3.14
CA ILE A 245 -10.92 -19.68 3.39
C ILE A 245 -11.56 -18.65 2.45
N LEU A 246 -11.64 -18.95 1.15
CA LEU A 246 -12.25 -18.04 0.18
C LEU A 246 -13.74 -17.80 0.48
N ALA A 247 -14.50 -18.86 0.75
CA ALA A 247 -15.93 -18.77 1.07
C ALA A 247 -16.18 -17.95 2.34
N LEU A 248 -15.38 -18.15 3.39
CA LEU A 248 -15.47 -17.34 4.60
C LEU A 248 -15.04 -15.90 4.34
N GLY A 249 -14.05 -15.66 3.48
CA GLY A 249 -13.64 -14.30 3.12
C GLY A 249 -14.72 -13.54 2.35
N VAL A 250 -15.36 -14.20 1.39
CA VAL A 250 -16.52 -13.63 0.69
C VAL A 250 -17.68 -13.40 1.65
N ALA A 251 -17.97 -14.35 2.55
CA ALA A 251 -19.04 -14.20 3.54
C ALA A 251 -18.81 -13.04 4.52
N LEU A 252 -17.59 -12.91 5.04
CA LEU A 252 -17.20 -11.83 5.96
C LEU A 252 -17.13 -10.47 5.26
N GLY A 253 -16.77 -10.43 3.97
CA GLY A 253 -16.70 -9.21 3.16
C GLY A 253 -17.98 -8.88 2.38
N ALA A 254 -19.05 -9.67 2.56
CA ALA A 254 -20.23 -9.66 1.68
C ALA A 254 -20.86 -8.27 1.49
N ALA A 255 -20.96 -7.49 2.56
CA ALA A 255 -21.58 -6.17 2.55
C ALA A 255 -20.76 -5.09 1.79
N GLY A 256 -19.49 -5.35 1.47
CA GLY A 256 -18.68 -4.52 0.58
C GLY A 256 -18.64 -5.13 -0.83
N ILE A 257 -18.30 -6.41 -0.92
CA ILE A 257 -18.08 -7.12 -2.20
C ILE A 257 -19.32 -7.09 -3.09
N PHE A 258 -20.51 -7.44 -2.56
CA PHE A 258 -21.71 -7.52 -3.40
C PHE A 258 -22.26 -6.15 -3.79
N VAL A 259 -22.09 -5.15 -2.93
CA VAL A 259 -22.45 -3.77 -3.25
C VAL A 259 -21.53 -3.22 -4.33
N TRP A 260 -20.22 -3.44 -4.21
CA TRP A 260 -19.25 -3.09 -5.26
C TRP A 260 -19.57 -3.78 -6.58
N LEU A 261 -19.86 -5.09 -6.59
CA LEU A 261 -20.20 -5.80 -7.83
C LEU A 261 -21.41 -5.18 -8.55
N SER A 262 -22.39 -4.69 -7.79
CA SER A 262 -23.56 -3.98 -8.34
C SER A 262 -23.19 -2.62 -8.94
N VAL A 263 -22.30 -1.88 -8.27
CA VAL A 263 -21.85 -0.55 -8.69
C VAL A 263 -20.88 -0.62 -9.87
N ASN A 264 -19.92 -1.53 -9.82
CA ASN A 264 -18.90 -1.71 -10.85
C ASN A 264 -19.54 -2.03 -12.21
N ARG A 265 -20.62 -2.83 -12.25
CA ARG A 265 -21.38 -3.07 -13.50
C ARG A 265 -21.92 -1.80 -14.17
N GLN A 266 -22.12 -0.73 -13.40
CA GLN A 266 -22.64 0.55 -13.87
C GLN A 266 -21.54 1.62 -13.96
N SER A 267 -20.28 1.25 -13.68
CA SER A 267 -19.19 2.20 -13.66
C SER A 267 -18.59 2.45 -15.05
N THR A 268 -17.64 3.36 -15.10
CA THR A 268 -16.76 3.59 -16.26
C THR A 268 -15.91 2.37 -16.61
N ILE A 269 -15.70 1.43 -15.67
CA ILE A 269 -14.83 0.25 -15.84
C ILE A 269 -15.58 -1.03 -15.39
N PRO A 270 -16.64 -1.44 -16.10
CA PRO A 270 -17.42 -2.61 -15.74
C PRO A 270 -16.56 -3.87 -15.85
N GLY A 271 -16.58 -4.69 -14.80
CA GLY A 271 -15.78 -5.90 -14.69
C GLY A 271 -14.27 -5.67 -14.54
N GLY A 272 -13.80 -4.42 -14.47
CA GLY A 272 -12.36 -4.13 -14.53
C GLY A 272 -11.79 -4.17 -15.95
N ASP A 273 -12.63 -4.01 -16.97
CA ASP A 273 -12.21 -3.92 -18.37
C ASP A 273 -11.66 -2.52 -18.70
N TYR A 274 -10.34 -2.38 -18.61
CA TYR A 274 -9.63 -1.13 -18.92
C TYR A 274 -9.47 -0.91 -20.43
N ASP A 275 -9.56 -1.96 -21.25
CA ASP A 275 -9.44 -1.85 -22.72
C ASP A 275 -10.59 -1.02 -23.29
N ALA A 276 -11.77 -1.17 -22.69
CA ALA A 276 -12.97 -0.40 -23.04
C ALA A 276 -12.85 1.12 -22.80
N LEU A 277 -11.85 1.58 -22.02
CA LEU A 277 -11.63 3.01 -21.81
C LEU A 277 -10.99 3.70 -23.03
N GLY A 278 -10.31 2.94 -23.90
CA GLY A 278 -9.54 3.50 -25.00
C GLY A 278 -8.43 4.47 -24.56
N GLN A 279 -8.02 4.41 -23.28
CA GLN A 279 -6.93 5.19 -22.70
C GLN A 279 -5.66 4.32 -22.63
N PRO A 280 -4.46 4.91 -22.79
CA PRO A 280 -3.22 4.17 -22.64
C PRO A 280 -3.06 3.64 -21.21
N SER A 281 -2.21 2.64 -21.04
CA SER A 281 -1.84 2.17 -19.70
C SER A 281 -1.29 3.32 -18.86
N GLU A 282 -1.68 3.33 -17.58
CA GLU A 282 -1.34 4.43 -16.69
C GLU A 282 0.14 4.40 -16.32
N PHE A 283 0.68 3.20 -16.13
CA PHE A 283 2.10 2.98 -15.93
C PHE A 283 2.57 1.81 -16.80
N PRO A 284 3.54 2.04 -17.71
CA PRO A 284 4.04 0.99 -18.57
C PRO A 284 4.82 -0.06 -17.78
N PRO A 285 5.06 -1.23 -18.37
CA PRO A 285 5.95 -2.23 -17.81
C PRO A 285 7.34 -1.66 -17.53
N TYR A 286 7.97 -2.17 -16.47
CA TYR A 286 9.33 -1.78 -16.11
C TYR A 286 10.35 -2.29 -17.13
N THR A 287 11.32 -1.44 -17.39
CA THR A 287 12.60 -1.81 -17.99
C THR A 287 13.45 -2.59 -16.98
N MET A 288 14.46 -3.30 -17.48
CA MET A 288 15.44 -3.97 -16.61
C MET A 288 16.17 -2.97 -15.69
N VAL A 289 16.38 -1.73 -16.16
CA VAL A 289 17.00 -0.66 -15.36
C VAL A 289 16.12 -0.32 -14.16
N GLU A 290 14.81 -0.17 -14.37
CA GLU A 290 13.87 0.13 -13.29
C GLU A 290 13.72 -1.03 -12.32
N ILE A 291 13.75 -2.29 -12.75
CA ILE A 291 13.74 -3.44 -11.84
C ILE A 291 14.96 -3.42 -10.92
N VAL A 292 16.16 -3.28 -11.49
CA VAL A 292 17.40 -3.24 -10.69
C VAL A 292 17.40 -2.00 -9.80
N TRP A 293 16.95 -0.85 -10.29
CA TRP A 293 16.84 0.37 -9.49
C TRP A 293 15.85 0.21 -8.34
N ASN A 294 14.70 -0.43 -8.56
CA ASN A 294 13.72 -0.67 -7.51
C ASN A 294 14.26 -1.63 -6.44
N ILE A 295 14.96 -2.71 -6.84
CA ILE A 295 15.50 -3.72 -5.90
C ILE A 295 16.70 -3.20 -5.10
N PHE A 296 17.67 -2.56 -5.78
CA PHE A 296 18.98 -2.17 -5.23
C PHE A 296 19.05 -0.70 -4.81
N GLY A 297 18.06 0.11 -5.20
CA GLY A 297 17.97 1.52 -4.84
C GLY A 297 17.75 1.74 -3.35
N SER A 298 17.75 3.02 -2.97
CA SER A 298 17.48 3.46 -1.59
C SER A 298 16.96 4.89 -1.48
N GLY A 299 16.85 5.59 -2.62
CA GLY A 299 16.28 6.93 -2.72
C GLY A 299 14.77 6.92 -2.54
N PHE A 300 14.20 8.10 -2.32
CA PHE A 300 12.79 8.33 -2.00
C PHE A 300 11.82 7.63 -2.96
N ALA A 301 12.08 7.72 -4.26
CA ALA A 301 11.19 7.20 -5.31
C ALA A 301 11.04 5.67 -5.30
N VAL A 302 12.10 4.94 -4.92
CA VAL A 302 12.17 3.47 -5.07
C VAL A 302 12.21 2.73 -3.74
N ARG A 303 12.36 3.43 -2.62
CA ARG A 303 12.51 2.83 -1.28
C ARG A 303 11.39 1.82 -0.99
N ALA A 304 10.16 2.10 -1.46
CA ALA A 304 8.97 1.26 -1.36
C ALA A 304 9.12 -0.17 -1.90
N LEU A 305 10.10 -0.41 -2.79
CA LEU A 305 10.36 -1.71 -3.41
C LEU A 305 11.79 -2.20 -3.18
N SER A 306 12.63 -1.40 -2.52
CA SER A 306 14.01 -1.72 -2.22
C SER A 306 14.12 -2.72 -1.08
N TRP A 307 15.02 -3.70 -1.25
CA TRP A 307 15.16 -4.77 -0.26
C TRP A 307 16.06 -4.37 0.92
N GLY A 308 17.01 -3.46 0.67
CA GLY A 308 18.07 -3.15 1.62
C GLY A 308 19.19 -4.20 1.62
N GLY A 309 20.37 -3.82 2.10
CA GLY A 309 21.59 -4.63 1.99
C GLY A 309 21.49 -5.95 2.75
N ALA A 310 20.85 -5.94 3.92
CA ALA A 310 20.66 -7.14 4.73
C ALA A 310 19.78 -8.18 4.02
N ALA A 311 18.62 -7.79 3.49
CA ALA A 311 17.73 -8.70 2.78
C ALA A 311 18.35 -9.19 1.47
N LEU A 312 19.04 -8.32 0.71
CA LEU A 312 19.73 -8.72 -0.53
C LEU A 312 20.73 -9.86 -0.26
N VAL A 313 21.65 -9.65 0.67
CA VAL A 313 22.67 -10.67 0.99
C VAL A 313 22.03 -11.98 1.43
N LEU A 314 21.09 -11.93 2.37
CA LEU A 314 20.51 -13.15 2.95
C LEU A 314 19.57 -13.88 1.99
N ALA A 315 18.78 -13.16 1.19
CA ALA A 315 17.89 -13.75 0.20
C ALA A 315 18.68 -14.42 -0.94
N MET A 316 19.79 -13.81 -1.40
CA MET A 316 20.65 -14.38 -2.43
C MET A 316 21.41 -15.63 -1.96
N LEU A 317 21.69 -15.74 -0.66
CA LEU A 317 22.29 -16.94 -0.06
C LEU A 317 21.28 -18.07 0.20
N ALA A 318 19.99 -17.78 0.22
CA ALA A 318 18.95 -18.75 0.56
C ALA A 318 18.92 -19.99 -0.35
N PRO A 319 19.04 -19.90 -1.69
CA PRO A 319 19.06 -21.08 -2.56
C PRO A 319 20.16 -22.09 -2.20
N VAL A 320 21.31 -21.61 -1.75
CA VAL A 320 22.47 -22.44 -1.40
C VAL A 320 22.34 -23.01 0.01
N LEU A 321 22.00 -22.16 0.99
CA LEU A 321 22.06 -22.50 2.41
C LEU A 321 20.77 -23.14 2.96
N VAL A 322 19.61 -22.81 2.39
CA VAL A 322 18.29 -23.25 2.87
C VAL A 322 17.75 -24.41 2.04
N ARG A 323 17.94 -24.33 0.71
CA ARG A 323 17.46 -25.31 -0.27
C ARG A 323 15.94 -25.44 -0.25
N THR A 324 15.40 -26.59 0.15
CA THR A 324 13.96 -26.91 0.12
C THR A 324 13.25 -26.70 1.46
N ARG A 325 13.97 -26.26 2.50
CA ARG A 325 13.38 -26.04 3.83
C ARG A 325 12.54 -24.77 3.85
N PHE A 326 11.58 -24.72 4.78
CA PHE A 326 10.81 -23.51 5.09
C PHE A 326 10.07 -22.90 3.89
N ALA A 327 9.67 -23.74 2.93
CA ALA A 327 9.07 -23.32 1.67
C ALA A 327 9.93 -22.32 0.86
N ALA A 328 11.26 -22.31 1.04
CA ALA A 328 12.16 -21.42 0.31
C ALA A 328 11.99 -21.49 -1.23
N PRO A 329 11.74 -22.65 -1.87
CA PRO A 329 11.47 -22.69 -3.31
C PRO A 329 10.23 -21.89 -3.72
N PHE A 330 9.17 -21.90 -2.88
CA PHE A 330 7.98 -21.10 -3.15
C PHE A 330 8.28 -19.61 -3.07
N PHE A 331 8.97 -19.16 -2.02
CA PHE A 331 9.29 -17.74 -1.86
C PHE A 331 10.29 -17.23 -2.91
N LEU A 332 11.21 -18.08 -3.36
CA LEU A 332 12.08 -17.78 -4.50
C LEU A 332 11.27 -17.66 -5.79
N ALA A 333 10.39 -18.62 -6.08
CA ALA A 333 9.53 -18.59 -7.25
C ALA A 333 8.60 -17.37 -7.24
N LEU A 334 7.95 -17.07 -6.11
CA LEU A 334 7.13 -15.87 -5.92
C LEU A 334 7.93 -14.61 -6.27
N THR A 335 9.13 -14.46 -5.71
CA THR A 335 9.98 -13.30 -5.96
C THR A 335 10.31 -13.16 -7.45
N VAL A 336 10.75 -14.25 -8.10
CA VAL A 336 11.08 -14.24 -9.53
C VAL A 336 9.84 -13.95 -10.39
N VAL A 337 8.71 -14.58 -10.11
CA VAL A 337 7.45 -14.42 -10.85
C VAL A 337 6.98 -12.99 -10.79
N VAL A 338 6.90 -12.39 -9.60
CA VAL A 338 6.42 -11.01 -9.42
C VAL A 338 7.27 -10.01 -10.21
N TRP A 339 8.60 -10.10 -10.11
CA TRP A 339 9.47 -9.19 -10.88
C TRP A 339 9.45 -9.49 -12.38
N THR A 340 9.24 -10.74 -12.79
CA THR A 340 9.09 -11.09 -14.22
C THR A 340 7.80 -10.52 -14.80
N LEU A 341 6.73 -10.47 -14.01
CA LEU A 341 5.45 -9.86 -14.40
C LEU A 341 5.51 -8.33 -14.40
N THR A 342 6.55 -7.69 -13.85
CA THR A 342 6.72 -6.24 -14.06
C THR A 342 7.33 -5.89 -15.40
N LEU A 343 7.96 -6.85 -16.09
CA LEU A 343 8.51 -6.63 -17.44
C LEU A 343 7.37 -6.54 -18.45
N ASP A 344 7.71 -6.17 -19.67
CA ASP A 344 6.81 -6.18 -20.83
C ASP A 344 6.38 -7.63 -21.17
N TRP A 345 6.56 -8.13 -22.39
CA TRP A 345 6.11 -9.49 -22.68
C TRP A 345 7.14 -10.57 -22.26
N THR A 346 6.67 -11.63 -21.60
CA THR A 346 7.46 -12.84 -21.29
C THR A 346 6.59 -14.10 -21.41
N PRO A 347 7.17 -15.31 -21.55
CA PRO A 347 6.39 -16.56 -21.54
C PRO A 347 5.54 -16.77 -20.28
N LEU A 348 5.89 -16.09 -19.17
CA LEU A 348 5.10 -16.13 -17.95
C LEU A 348 3.78 -15.37 -18.10
N HIS A 349 3.77 -14.25 -18.83
CA HIS A 349 2.55 -13.52 -19.17
C HIS A 349 1.58 -14.41 -19.95
N TRP A 350 2.08 -15.24 -20.88
CA TRP A 350 1.22 -16.19 -21.61
C TRP A 350 0.43 -17.10 -20.66
N LEU A 351 1.05 -17.59 -19.58
CA LEU A 351 0.38 -18.42 -18.59
C LEU A 351 -0.60 -17.62 -17.73
N PHE A 352 -0.19 -16.46 -17.25
CA PHE A 352 -1.02 -15.63 -16.37
C PHE A 352 -2.22 -15.03 -17.11
N TYR A 353 -2.11 -14.75 -18.39
CA TYR A 353 -3.19 -14.17 -19.20
C TYR A 353 -4.27 -15.20 -19.57
N LEU A 354 -4.07 -16.48 -19.25
CA LEU A 354 -5.13 -17.49 -19.28
C LEU A 354 -6.11 -17.32 -18.10
N ILE A 355 -5.71 -16.59 -17.04
CA ILE A 355 -6.56 -16.31 -15.89
C ILE A 355 -7.57 -15.23 -16.30
N PRO A 356 -8.88 -15.50 -16.21
CA PRO A 356 -9.90 -14.54 -16.62
C PRO A 356 -9.73 -13.17 -15.93
N GLY A 357 -9.69 -12.11 -16.74
CA GLY A 357 -9.56 -10.72 -16.27
C GLY A 357 -8.15 -10.31 -15.85
N PHE A 358 -7.17 -11.21 -15.75
CA PHE A 358 -5.82 -10.85 -15.30
C PHE A 358 -5.13 -9.91 -16.28
N ALA A 359 -5.18 -10.19 -17.59
CA ALA A 359 -4.51 -9.37 -18.60
C ALA A 359 -5.00 -7.91 -18.56
N SER A 360 -6.31 -7.68 -18.58
CA SER A 360 -6.89 -6.33 -18.55
C SER A 360 -6.50 -5.55 -17.28
N LEU A 361 -6.52 -6.19 -16.12
CA LEU A 361 -6.08 -5.55 -14.86
C LEU A 361 -4.58 -5.28 -14.86
N HIS A 362 -3.78 -6.25 -15.30
CA HIS A 362 -2.32 -6.21 -15.21
C HIS A 362 -1.68 -5.27 -16.24
N GLU A 363 -2.20 -5.19 -17.47
CA GLU A 363 -1.68 -4.30 -18.51
C GLU A 363 -2.00 -2.83 -18.24
N HIS A 364 -3.09 -2.55 -17.53
CA HIS A 364 -3.42 -1.19 -17.10
C HIS A 364 -2.32 -0.57 -16.23
N ASN A 365 -1.72 -1.37 -15.32
CA ASN A 365 -0.62 -0.94 -14.46
C ASN A 365 0.25 -2.13 -14.02
N SER A 366 1.14 -2.58 -14.90
CA SER A 366 1.95 -3.80 -14.68
C SER A 366 2.80 -3.75 -13.41
N PRO A 367 3.42 -2.61 -13.05
CA PRO A 367 4.15 -2.47 -11.78
C PRO A 367 3.35 -2.78 -10.51
N GLN A 368 2.03 -2.72 -10.53
CA GLN A 368 1.19 -2.96 -9.36
C GLN A 368 1.27 -4.39 -8.82
N VAL A 369 1.69 -5.37 -9.62
CA VAL A 369 1.95 -6.75 -9.14
C VAL A 369 2.99 -6.80 -8.01
N THR A 370 3.82 -5.76 -7.88
CA THR A 370 4.76 -5.61 -6.77
C THR A 370 4.08 -5.41 -5.41
N ALA A 371 2.77 -5.21 -5.35
CA ALA A 371 1.99 -5.21 -4.10
C ALA A 371 2.14 -6.53 -3.31
N VAL A 372 2.59 -7.62 -3.92
CA VAL A 372 2.88 -8.89 -3.22
C VAL A 372 4.37 -9.23 -3.16
N ALA A 373 5.26 -8.32 -3.56
CA ALA A 373 6.70 -8.57 -3.68
C ALA A 373 7.44 -8.72 -2.34
N GLY A 374 7.01 -8.01 -1.29
CA GLY A 374 7.79 -7.84 -0.06
C GLY A 374 8.02 -9.13 0.76
N LEU A 375 7.07 -10.07 0.73
CA LEU A 375 7.11 -11.24 1.63
C LEU A 375 8.16 -12.28 1.23
N GLY A 376 8.41 -12.46 -0.07
CA GLY A 376 9.36 -13.44 -0.60
C GLY A 376 10.79 -13.23 -0.06
N PRO A 377 11.41 -12.07 -0.31
CA PRO A 377 12.75 -11.76 0.19
C PRO A 377 12.86 -11.81 1.71
N ALA A 378 11.83 -11.34 2.43
CA ALA A 378 11.81 -11.38 3.90
C ALA A 378 11.86 -12.82 4.44
N MET A 379 11.09 -13.73 3.86
CA MET A 379 11.07 -15.15 4.24
C MET A 379 12.35 -15.88 3.86
N LEU A 380 12.93 -15.59 2.68
CA LEU A 380 14.21 -16.13 2.25
C LEU A 380 15.35 -15.69 3.18
N ALA A 381 15.40 -14.41 3.52
CA ALA A 381 16.42 -13.86 4.41
C ALA A 381 16.36 -14.48 5.81
N ALA A 382 15.16 -14.59 6.39
CA ALA A 382 14.94 -15.24 7.67
C ALA A 382 15.32 -16.73 7.65
N ALA A 383 14.95 -17.45 6.59
CA ALA A 383 15.30 -18.86 6.44
C ALA A 383 16.83 -19.09 6.36
N THR A 384 17.56 -18.15 5.73
CA THR A 384 19.03 -18.17 5.70
C THR A 384 19.61 -18.08 7.11
N ILE A 385 19.14 -17.14 7.92
CA ILE A 385 19.57 -17.00 9.32
C ILE A 385 19.23 -18.22 10.16
N GLU A 386 18.04 -18.79 9.99
CA GLU A 386 17.65 -20.03 10.67
C GLU A 386 18.56 -21.22 10.31
N CYS A 387 18.99 -21.32 9.05
CA CYS A 387 19.87 -22.39 8.60
C CYS A 387 21.35 -22.16 8.91
N LEU A 388 21.78 -20.92 9.12
CA LEU A 388 23.19 -20.54 9.23
C LEU A 388 23.98 -21.35 10.28
N PRO A 389 23.48 -21.64 11.50
CA PRO A 389 24.21 -22.45 12.49
C PRO A 389 24.57 -23.86 12.00
N ARG A 390 23.78 -24.43 11.07
CA ARG A 390 24.04 -25.76 10.49
C ARG A 390 25.30 -25.79 9.62
N TRP A 391 25.70 -24.64 9.11
CA TRP A 391 26.85 -24.48 8.24
C TRP A 391 28.08 -23.91 8.96
N ARG A 392 27.99 -23.66 10.27
CA ARG A 392 29.10 -23.15 11.09
C ARG A 392 30.38 -23.98 10.92
N GLY A 393 31.49 -23.30 10.66
CA GLY A 393 32.81 -23.90 10.46
C GLY A 393 33.07 -24.52 9.07
N ARG A 394 32.14 -24.36 8.12
CA ARG A 394 32.32 -24.77 6.72
C ARG A 394 32.90 -23.63 5.89
N TRP A 395 34.18 -23.33 6.13
CA TRP A 395 34.86 -22.20 5.50
C TRP A 395 34.78 -22.12 3.96
N PRO A 396 34.71 -23.23 3.17
CA PRO A 396 34.59 -23.10 1.72
C PRO A 396 33.29 -22.40 1.29
N LEU A 397 32.23 -22.49 2.11
CA LEU A 397 30.98 -21.78 1.88
C LEU A 397 31.08 -20.30 2.22
N ALA A 398 32.07 -19.86 2.98
CA ALA A 398 32.25 -18.44 3.27
C ALA A 398 32.53 -17.63 1.99
N VAL A 399 33.12 -18.25 0.96
CA VAL A 399 33.29 -17.63 -0.38
C VAL A 399 31.93 -17.26 -0.99
N SER A 400 30.87 -18.02 -0.71
CA SER A 400 29.52 -17.68 -1.21
C SER A 400 28.99 -16.36 -0.62
N ALA A 401 29.47 -15.91 0.55
CA ALA A 401 29.10 -14.61 1.12
C ALA A 401 29.68 -13.42 0.32
N LEU A 402 30.68 -13.64 -0.53
CA LEU A 402 31.21 -12.61 -1.44
C LEU A 402 30.32 -12.42 -2.66
N LEU A 403 29.59 -13.44 -3.11
CA LEU A 403 28.80 -13.38 -4.34
C LEU A 403 27.73 -12.27 -4.28
N PRO A 404 26.91 -12.13 -3.22
CA PRO A 404 25.96 -11.01 -3.12
C PRO A 404 26.65 -9.65 -3.18
N LEU A 405 27.84 -9.49 -2.57
CA LEU A 405 28.58 -8.23 -2.61
C LEU A 405 29.05 -7.89 -4.03
N VAL A 406 29.50 -8.89 -4.79
CA VAL A 406 29.87 -8.72 -6.20
C VAL A 406 28.65 -8.29 -7.01
N VAL A 407 27.50 -8.93 -6.84
CA VAL A 407 26.28 -8.57 -7.57
C VAL A 407 25.82 -7.15 -7.20
N ILE A 408 25.86 -6.78 -5.92
CA ILE A 408 25.52 -5.42 -5.47
C ILE A 408 26.48 -4.39 -6.08
N ALA A 409 27.78 -4.66 -6.11
CA ALA A 409 28.77 -3.77 -6.71
C ALA A 409 28.56 -3.61 -8.22
N VAL A 410 28.30 -4.71 -8.94
CA VAL A 410 28.01 -4.68 -10.38
C VAL A 410 26.70 -3.94 -10.67
N ALA A 411 25.65 -4.16 -9.87
CA ALA A 411 24.39 -3.43 -10.01
C ALA A 411 24.56 -1.93 -9.73
N ALA A 412 25.33 -1.57 -8.70
CA ALA A 412 25.63 -0.18 -8.36
C ALA A 412 26.43 0.52 -9.46
N ASP A 413 27.45 -0.14 -10.04
CA ASP A 413 28.24 0.37 -11.16
C ASP A 413 27.38 0.55 -12.42
N TRP A 414 26.56 -0.46 -12.75
CA TRP A 414 25.65 -0.40 -13.89
C TRP A 414 24.62 0.72 -13.78
N LEU A 415 24.01 0.90 -12.60
CA LEU A 415 23.11 2.01 -12.30
C LEU A 415 23.84 3.36 -12.35
N GLY A 416 25.06 3.42 -11.83
CA GLY A 416 25.93 4.61 -11.89
C GLY A 416 26.22 5.03 -13.33
N GLY A 417 26.48 4.07 -14.23
CA GLY A 417 26.61 4.31 -15.68
C GLY A 417 25.33 4.83 -16.35
N LYS A 418 24.17 4.77 -15.67
CA LYS A 418 22.89 5.35 -16.08
C LYS A 418 22.55 6.66 -15.34
N GLY A 419 23.47 7.18 -14.52
CA GLY A 419 23.24 8.37 -13.71
C GLY A 419 22.38 8.13 -12.46
N ILE A 420 22.15 6.88 -12.07
CA ILE A 420 21.34 6.51 -10.91
C ILE A 420 22.27 6.20 -9.74
N VAL A 421 22.14 6.98 -8.65
CA VAL A 421 22.97 6.81 -7.46
C VAL A 421 22.36 5.77 -6.51
N THR A 422 23.16 4.78 -6.13
CA THR A 422 22.83 3.86 -5.04
C THR A 422 23.46 4.41 -3.76
N ASN A 423 22.64 4.97 -2.85
CA ASN A 423 23.16 5.61 -1.64
C ASN A 423 23.97 4.62 -0.78
N TRP A 424 25.03 5.12 -0.14
CA TRP A 424 26.02 4.34 0.61
C TRP A 424 25.49 3.47 1.78
N PRO A 425 24.35 3.75 2.45
CA PRO A 425 23.90 2.92 3.57
C PRO A 425 23.57 1.47 3.15
N MET A 426 23.08 1.28 1.93
CA MET A 426 22.74 -0.04 1.39
C MET A 426 23.97 -0.96 1.25
N PRO A 427 25.03 -0.57 0.51
CA PRO A 427 26.22 -1.42 0.40
C PRO A 427 26.92 -1.62 1.75
N VAL A 428 26.89 -0.64 2.66
CA VAL A 428 27.46 -0.80 4.01
C VAL A 428 26.72 -1.88 4.80
N ALA A 429 25.37 -1.85 4.83
CA ALA A 429 24.58 -2.89 5.48
C ALA A 429 24.83 -4.27 4.86
N ALA A 430 24.98 -4.34 3.53
CA ALA A 430 25.31 -5.58 2.83
C ALA A 430 26.69 -6.13 3.26
N VAL A 431 27.72 -5.29 3.30
CA VAL A 431 29.06 -5.68 3.76
C VAL A 431 29.03 -6.18 5.19
N LEU A 432 28.40 -5.44 6.12
CA LEU A 432 28.29 -5.85 7.52
C LEU A 432 27.61 -7.23 7.68
N VAL A 433 26.51 -7.46 6.97
CA VAL A 433 25.76 -8.72 7.02
C VAL A 433 26.56 -9.86 6.38
N ALA A 434 27.19 -9.63 5.23
CA ALA A 434 28.06 -10.61 4.59
C ALA A 434 29.25 -10.99 5.48
N THR A 435 29.86 -10.01 6.17
CA THR A 435 30.92 -10.25 7.15
C THR A 435 30.42 -11.09 8.33
N LEU A 436 29.27 -10.77 8.92
CA LEU A 436 28.70 -11.56 10.02
C LEU A 436 28.40 -13.00 9.59
N VAL A 437 27.84 -13.20 8.39
CA VAL A 437 27.61 -14.53 7.81
C VAL A 437 28.93 -15.28 7.60
N ALA A 438 29.93 -14.63 7.00
CA ALA A 438 31.24 -15.21 6.76
C ALA A 438 31.93 -15.63 8.07
N VAL A 439 31.86 -14.80 9.12
CA VAL A 439 32.38 -15.14 10.46
C VAL A 439 31.74 -16.42 10.98
N VAL A 440 30.42 -16.58 10.89
CA VAL A 440 29.75 -17.83 11.32
C VAL A 440 30.22 -19.04 10.48
N LEU A 441 30.41 -18.87 9.18
CA LEU A 441 30.84 -19.94 8.28
C LEU A 441 32.31 -20.34 8.48
N VAL A 442 33.19 -19.40 8.82
CA VAL A 442 34.63 -19.64 9.01
C VAL A 442 34.92 -20.20 10.41
N VAL A 443 34.31 -19.65 11.46
CA VAL A 443 34.65 -20.01 12.85
C VAL A 443 34.24 -21.46 13.14
N PRO A 444 35.21 -22.34 13.48
CA PRO A 444 34.91 -23.75 13.76
C PRO A 444 33.94 -23.93 14.93
N ARG A 445 33.23 -25.06 14.93
CA ARG A 445 32.35 -25.46 16.05
C ARG A 445 33.11 -25.71 17.35
N GLN A 446 34.40 -26.04 17.26
CA GLN A 446 35.29 -26.28 18.40
C GLN A 446 35.59 -25.00 19.20
N VAL A 447 35.43 -23.82 18.58
CA VAL A 447 35.61 -22.54 19.27
C VAL A 447 34.47 -22.37 20.28
N GLY A 448 34.83 -22.45 21.56
CA GLY A 448 33.91 -22.38 22.69
C GLY A 448 33.15 -21.04 22.76
N HIS A 449 31.97 -21.07 23.36
CA HIS A 449 31.09 -19.91 23.48
C HIS A 449 31.63 -18.79 24.36
N ASP A 450 32.62 -19.08 25.22
CA ASP A 450 33.20 -18.09 26.14
C ASP A 450 34.28 -17.22 25.46
N THR A 451 34.75 -17.62 24.29
CA THR A 451 35.69 -16.82 23.49
C THR A 451 35.00 -15.65 22.80
N ALA A 452 35.70 -14.54 22.56
CA ALA A 452 35.14 -13.40 21.83
C ALA A 452 34.56 -13.78 20.46
N LEU A 453 35.24 -14.65 19.70
CA LEU A 453 34.74 -15.17 18.43
C LEU A 453 33.49 -16.05 18.60
N GLY A 454 33.45 -16.90 19.62
CA GLY A 454 32.28 -17.72 19.95
C GLY A 454 31.07 -16.88 20.36
N GLN A 455 31.29 -15.80 21.10
CA GLN A 455 30.27 -14.81 21.47
C GLN A 455 29.75 -14.06 20.24
N LEU A 456 30.64 -13.60 19.35
CA LEU A 456 30.28 -12.93 18.10
C LEU A 456 29.43 -13.84 17.20
N VAL A 457 29.82 -15.11 17.02
CA VAL A 457 29.04 -16.10 16.26
C VAL A 457 27.64 -16.30 16.85
N ARG A 458 27.53 -16.30 18.19
CA ARG A 458 26.24 -16.42 18.87
C ARG A 458 25.38 -15.15 18.73
N ALA A 459 26.00 -13.98 18.73
CA ALA A 459 25.34 -12.69 18.58
C ALA A 459 24.98 -12.36 17.12
N ALA A 460 25.66 -12.96 16.13
CA ALA A 460 25.51 -12.62 14.71
C ALA A 460 24.06 -12.54 14.21
N PRO A 461 23.14 -13.49 14.49
CA PRO A 461 21.75 -13.36 14.08
C PRO A 461 21.04 -12.12 14.63
N VAL A 462 21.33 -11.73 15.87
CA VAL A 462 20.76 -10.54 16.52
C VAL A 462 21.36 -9.26 15.95
N LEU A 463 22.67 -9.27 15.67
CA LEU A 463 23.34 -8.15 15.00
C LEU A 463 22.81 -7.95 13.57
N VAL A 464 22.56 -9.02 12.83
CA VAL A 464 21.91 -8.96 11.51
C VAL A 464 20.51 -8.36 11.62
N LEU A 465 19.71 -8.77 12.60
CA LEU A 465 18.40 -8.17 12.86
C LEU A 465 18.50 -6.66 13.14
N ALA A 466 19.49 -6.24 13.93
CA ALA A 466 19.72 -4.83 14.20
C ALA A 466 20.08 -4.06 12.92
N VAL A 467 20.99 -4.57 12.10
CA VAL A 467 21.33 -3.95 10.79
C VAL A 467 20.12 -3.88 9.86
N ALA A 468 19.30 -4.93 9.83
CA ALA A 468 18.09 -4.98 9.01
C ALA A 468 16.98 -4.02 9.47
N PHE A 469 16.94 -3.61 10.74
CA PHE A 469 16.05 -2.54 11.20
C PHE A 469 16.66 -1.16 10.93
N LEU A 470 17.97 -1.03 11.17
CA LEU A 470 18.70 0.23 10.95
C LEU A 470 18.66 0.68 9.47
N GLN A 471 18.49 -0.23 8.52
CA GLN A 471 18.34 0.11 7.11
C GLN A 471 17.09 -0.54 6.49
N PRO A 472 16.13 0.22 5.92
CA PRO A 472 16.13 1.68 5.77
C PRO A 472 15.45 2.45 6.93
N THR A 473 14.68 1.79 7.78
CA THR A 473 13.80 2.50 8.74
C THR A 473 14.57 3.22 9.84
N GLY A 474 15.60 2.60 10.44
CA GLY A 474 16.41 3.30 11.43
C GLY A 474 17.17 4.50 10.85
N GLN A 475 17.65 4.39 9.61
CA GLN A 475 18.23 5.50 8.87
C GLN A 475 17.21 6.63 8.73
N GLU A 476 15.99 6.32 8.31
CA GLU A 476 14.91 7.29 8.20
C GLU A 476 14.63 8.00 9.53
N LEU A 477 14.54 7.26 10.63
CA LEU A 477 14.32 7.82 11.96
C LEU A 477 15.46 8.76 12.36
N VAL A 478 16.71 8.39 12.07
CA VAL A 478 17.87 9.25 12.32
C VAL A 478 17.78 10.50 11.46
N GLU A 479 17.59 10.36 10.15
CA GLU A 479 17.48 11.47 9.20
C GLU A 479 16.36 12.45 9.60
N ALA A 480 15.20 11.95 10.03
CA ALA A 480 14.07 12.76 10.53
C ALA A 480 14.42 13.53 11.81
N THR A 481 15.17 12.93 12.73
CA THR A 481 15.56 13.59 13.99
C THR A 481 16.73 14.56 13.84
N THR A 482 17.65 14.32 12.89
CA THR A 482 18.83 15.17 12.67
C THR A 482 18.61 16.25 11.62
N GLY A 483 17.55 16.15 10.81
CA GLY A 483 17.27 17.08 9.72
C GLY A 483 18.29 16.99 8.58
N SER A 484 18.94 15.84 8.41
CA SER A 484 20.02 15.64 7.43
C SER A 484 19.76 14.40 6.59
N ALA A 485 18.82 14.49 5.65
CA ALA A 485 18.47 13.36 4.80
C ALA A 485 19.52 13.16 3.69
N LEU A 486 19.85 11.91 3.37
CA LEU A 486 20.71 11.63 2.21
C LEU A 486 20.04 11.97 0.88
N ASP A 487 18.71 11.93 0.86
CA ASP A 487 17.90 12.33 -0.29
C ASP A 487 16.97 13.47 0.18
N PRO A 488 17.16 14.71 -0.32
CA PRO A 488 16.39 15.87 0.10
C PRO A 488 14.87 15.73 -0.09
N ALA A 489 14.41 14.80 -0.93
CA ALA A 489 12.98 14.54 -1.08
C ALA A 489 12.33 14.03 0.23
N TRP A 490 13.11 13.39 1.11
CA TRP A 490 12.66 12.96 2.43
C TRP A 490 12.46 14.10 3.42
N GLU A 491 13.27 15.17 3.32
CA GLU A 491 13.21 16.31 4.25
C GLU A 491 11.79 16.88 4.29
N ARG A 492 11.14 17.04 3.12
CA ARG A 492 9.76 17.55 3.05
C ARG A 492 8.71 16.72 3.79
N GLN A 493 8.99 15.44 4.10
CA GLN A 493 8.06 14.57 4.82
C GLN A 493 8.14 14.73 6.35
N TRP A 494 9.27 15.24 6.86
CA TRP A 494 9.52 15.40 8.30
C TRP A 494 9.71 16.86 8.70
N ASP A 495 10.16 17.70 7.77
CA ASP A 495 10.11 19.13 7.89
C ASP A 495 8.66 19.56 8.00
N ASN A 496 8.39 20.45 8.94
CA ASN A 496 7.09 21.09 9.13
C ASN A 496 6.87 22.14 8.03
N ASP A 497 6.76 21.72 6.76
CA ASP A 497 6.41 22.61 5.63
C ASP A 497 5.04 23.25 5.92
N PRO A 498 4.98 24.56 6.21
CA PRO A 498 3.74 25.20 6.62
C PRO A 498 2.67 25.18 5.52
N THR A 499 3.04 24.95 4.26
CA THR A 499 2.09 24.82 3.15
C THR A 499 1.35 23.49 3.23
N ILE A 500 2.07 22.41 3.49
CA ILE A 500 1.49 21.08 3.60
C ILE A 500 0.68 20.96 4.89
N GLU A 501 1.19 21.47 6.02
CA GLU A 501 0.45 21.49 7.29
C GLU A 501 -0.87 22.25 7.17
N ARG A 502 -0.85 23.43 6.54
CA ARG A 502 -2.07 24.20 6.27
C ARG A 502 -3.02 23.44 5.34
N ALA A 503 -2.52 22.77 4.30
CA ALA A 503 -3.35 21.98 3.40
C ALA A 503 -4.02 20.79 4.11
N VAL A 504 -3.27 20.07 4.97
CA VAL A 504 -3.80 18.98 5.79
C VAL A 504 -4.83 19.50 6.78
N ALA A 505 -4.51 20.57 7.53
CA ALA A 505 -5.44 21.18 8.48
C ALA A 505 -6.72 21.66 7.79
N ALA A 506 -6.56 22.42 6.70
CA ALA A 506 -7.68 22.90 5.89
C ALA A 506 -8.52 21.74 5.40
N MET A 507 -7.95 20.69 4.80
CA MET A 507 -8.74 19.57 4.27
C MET A 507 -9.57 18.84 5.33
N LEU A 508 -9.08 18.75 6.57
CA LEU A 508 -9.70 17.99 7.65
C LEU A 508 -10.70 18.77 8.50
N ASP A 509 -10.66 20.10 8.48
CA ASP A 509 -11.52 20.96 9.28
C ASP A 509 -13.01 20.79 8.91
N ARG A 510 -13.95 20.98 9.83
CA ARG A 510 -15.40 21.01 9.53
C ARG A 510 -15.90 22.42 9.21
N GLU A 511 -15.08 23.42 9.47
CA GLU A 511 -15.35 24.81 9.19
C GLU A 511 -14.41 25.32 8.09
N ASP A 512 -14.78 26.46 7.51
CA ASP A 512 -13.98 27.18 6.52
C ASP A 512 -14.04 28.69 6.82
N ALA A 513 -13.57 29.07 8.00
CA ALA A 513 -13.76 30.41 8.55
C ALA A 513 -13.16 31.49 7.64
N GLY A 514 -13.99 32.42 7.17
CA GLY A 514 -13.58 33.46 6.22
C GLY A 514 -13.35 32.97 4.78
N GLY A 515 -13.54 31.68 4.53
CA GLY A 515 -13.47 31.04 3.22
C GLY A 515 -14.82 30.92 2.52
N GLY A 516 -14.78 30.42 1.29
CA GLY A 516 -15.97 30.22 0.46
C GLY A 516 -16.94 29.19 1.05
N GLY A 517 -16.43 28.17 1.73
CA GLY A 517 -17.22 27.13 2.37
C GLY A 517 -18.14 27.65 3.48
N ALA A 518 -17.68 28.62 4.29
CA ALA A 518 -18.52 29.24 5.31
C ALA A 518 -19.69 30.02 4.68
N PHE A 519 -19.41 30.80 3.63
CA PHE A 519 -20.45 31.49 2.86
C PHE A 519 -21.47 30.50 2.29
N LEU A 520 -21.00 29.43 1.63
CA LEU A 520 -21.88 28.44 1.01
C LEU A 520 -22.73 27.68 2.02
N ARG A 521 -22.21 27.37 3.21
CA ARG A 521 -22.99 26.74 4.28
C ARG A 521 -24.13 27.65 4.76
N LEU A 522 -23.90 28.96 4.86
CA LEU A 522 -24.97 29.93 5.18
C LEU A 522 -26.03 29.96 4.08
N GLN A 523 -25.61 29.95 2.81
CA GLN A 523 -26.53 29.88 1.67
C GLN A 523 -27.35 28.59 1.68
N GLN A 524 -26.72 27.44 1.99
CA GLN A 524 -27.40 26.14 2.04
C GLN A 524 -28.42 26.10 3.17
N ALA A 525 -28.12 26.69 4.33
CA ALA A 525 -29.06 26.80 5.44
C ALA A 525 -30.26 27.71 5.11
N ALA A 526 -30.05 28.78 4.33
CA ALA A 526 -31.10 29.73 3.97
C ALA A 526 -32.00 29.25 2.81
N HIS A 527 -31.42 28.56 1.83
CA HIS A 527 -32.09 28.26 0.56
C HIS A 527 -32.28 26.77 0.26
N GLY A 528 -31.78 25.88 1.12
CA GLY A 528 -31.80 24.45 0.90
C GLY A 528 -30.63 23.95 0.02
N PRO A 529 -30.66 22.68 -0.40
CA PRO A 529 -29.53 22.05 -1.08
C PRO A 529 -29.33 22.56 -2.51
N PHE A 530 -28.09 22.86 -2.84
CA PHE A 530 -27.60 23.17 -4.18
C PHE A 530 -26.24 22.52 -4.37
N ARG A 531 -25.79 22.39 -5.61
CA ARG A 531 -24.44 21.94 -5.94
C ARG A 531 -23.52 23.10 -6.24
N ILE A 532 -22.23 22.85 -6.04
CA ILE A 532 -21.15 23.76 -6.41
C ILE A 532 -20.23 23.12 -7.46
N ALA A 533 -19.42 23.95 -8.11
CA ALA A 533 -18.30 23.53 -8.94
C ALA A 533 -17.11 24.47 -8.74
N GLY A 534 -15.90 23.92 -8.78
CA GLY A 534 -14.64 24.64 -8.55
C GLY A 534 -13.74 24.70 -9.79
N TYR A 535 -13.18 25.88 -10.05
CA TYR A 535 -12.30 26.16 -11.18
C TYR A 535 -10.98 26.84 -10.77
N SER A 536 -9.85 26.15 -11.01
CA SER A 536 -8.49 26.69 -10.88
C SER A 536 -7.68 26.41 -12.16
N GLY A 537 -8.26 26.79 -13.30
CA GLY A 537 -7.56 26.85 -14.60
C GLY A 537 -7.41 25.54 -15.37
N ILE A 538 -7.97 24.42 -14.89
CA ILE A 538 -7.83 23.14 -15.58
C ILE A 538 -8.51 23.18 -16.96
N GLY A 539 -7.84 22.67 -17.98
CA GLY A 539 -8.36 22.63 -19.35
C GLY A 539 -8.34 23.96 -20.13
N HIS A 540 -7.76 25.02 -19.58
CA HIS A 540 -7.33 26.22 -20.34
C HIS A 540 -6.05 25.93 -21.14
N GLU A 541 -5.65 26.77 -22.10
CA GLU A 541 -4.38 26.66 -22.84
C GLU A 541 -3.51 27.92 -22.63
N PRO A 542 -2.24 27.80 -22.20
CA PRO A 542 -1.55 26.54 -21.90
C PRO A 542 -2.13 25.87 -20.65
N ALA A 543 -2.35 24.55 -20.75
CA ALA A 543 -2.91 23.79 -19.65
C ALA A 543 -2.01 23.84 -18.41
N PRO A 544 -2.59 23.91 -17.19
CA PRO A 544 -1.84 23.58 -16.00
C PRO A 544 -1.23 22.19 -16.17
N VAL A 545 0.05 22.05 -15.82
CA VAL A 545 0.82 20.81 -16.00
C VAL A 545 0.25 19.65 -15.17
N ALA A 546 -0.59 19.94 -14.17
CA ALA A 546 -1.04 18.99 -13.15
C ALA A 546 -2.54 19.13 -12.82
N SER A 547 -3.16 18.01 -12.47
CA SER A 547 -4.55 17.89 -12.01
C SER A 547 -4.76 18.47 -10.59
N TYR A 548 -6.02 18.62 -10.15
CA TYR A 548 -6.30 19.12 -8.80
C TYR A 548 -5.76 18.23 -7.67
N PRO A 549 -5.81 16.88 -7.74
CA PRO A 549 -5.15 16.02 -6.74
C PRO A 549 -3.63 16.22 -6.68
N GLU A 550 -2.99 16.49 -7.81
CA GLU A 550 -1.54 16.76 -7.86
C GLU A 550 -1.20 18.14 -7.29
N ARG A 551 -2.08 19.12 -7.49
CA ARG A 551 -1.99 20.50 -7.01
C ARG A 551 -2.63 20.72 -5.63
N ARG A 552 -2.89 19.65 -4.88
CA ARG A 552 -3.63 19.63 -3.59
C ARG A 552 -3.09 20.52 -2.46
N TRP A 553 -1.89 21.08 -2.60
CA TRP A 553 -1.30 22.01 -1.62
C TRP A 553 -1.45 23.48 -2.02
N GLU A 554 -1.88 23.76 -3.25
CA GLU A 554 -2.02 25.12 -3.71
C GLU A 554 -3.22 25.81 -3.02
N PRO A 555 -3.03 27.00 -2.42
CA PRO A 555 -4.10 27.69 -1.70
C PRO A 555 -5.41 27.85 -2.48
N GLY A 556 -5.32 28.25 -3.75
CA GLY A 556 -6.51 28.42 -4.59
C GLY A 556 -7.15 27.12 -5.05
N VAL A 557 -6.44 25.99 -5.06
CA VAL A 557 -7.05 24.66 -5.28
C VAL A 557 -7.80 24.21 -4.02
N LEU A 558 -7.27 24.49 -2.83
CA LEU A 558 -7.97 24.24 -1.57
C LEU A 558 -9.23 25.11 -1.45
N ALA A 559 -9.13 26.39 -1.83
CA ALA A 559 -10.21 27.37 -1.67
C ALA A 559 -11.41 27.15 -2.62
N ILE A 560 -11.23 26.40 -3.73
CA ILE A 560 -12.33 25.97 -4.60
C ILE A 560 -13.00 24.67 -4.13
N LEU A 561 -12.61 24.13 -2.96
CA LEU A 561 -13.27 23.03 -2.24
C LEU A 561 -13.30 21.67 -2.98
N VAL A 562 -12.40 21.45 -3.94
CA VAL A 562 -12.26 20.16 -4.65
C VAL A 562 -11.54 19.10 -3.79
N ASN A 563 -11.23 17.95 -4.37
CA ASN A 563 -10.51 16.84 -3.72
C ASN A 563 -11.23 16.28 -2.48
N GLY A 564 -12.57 16.36 -2.44
CA GLY A 564 -13.38 15.82 -1.34
C GLY A 564 -13.50 16.72 -0.12
N ARG A 565 -13.01 17.96 -0.17
CA ARG A 565 -13.17 18.97 0.91
C ARG A 565 -14.64 19.18 1.29
N THR A 566 -15.55 19.14 0.32
CA THR A 566 -17.00 19.24 0.50
C THR A 566 -17.61 18.18 1.43
N MET A 567 -17.04 16.98 1.50
CA MET A 567 -17.50 15.93 2.43
C MET A 567 -17.40 16.39 3.89
N ARG A 568 -16.34 17.14 4.22
CA ARG A 568 -16.11 17.64 5.58
C ARG A 568 -16.97 18.84 5.94
N LEU A 569 -17.33 19.64 4.93
CA LEU A 569 -18.17 20.84 5.09
C LEU A 569 -19.67 20.54 4.98
N GLY A 570 -20.06 19.33 4.55
CA GLY A 570 -21.46 18.99 4.31
C GLY A 570 -22.07 19.73 3.12
N LEU A 571 -21.25 20.07 2.13
CA LEU A 571 -21.65 20.74 0.88
C LEU A 571 -21.81 19.72 -0.25
N TYR A 572 -22.63 20.00 -1.26
CA TYR A 572 -22.82 19.12 -2.40
C TYR A 572 -21.95 19.58 -3.58
N ASP A 573 -21.08 18.71 -4.09
CA ASP A 573 -20.20 19.00 -5.22
C ASP A 573 -20.64 18.20 -6.46
N MET A 574 -20.55 18.81 -7.64
CA MET A 574 -20.63 18.07 -8.90
C MET A 574 -19.30 17.40 -9.29
N GLN A 575 -18.19 17.80 -8.69
CA GLN A 575 -16.85 17.32 -9.04
C GLN A 575 -16.36 16.20 -8.13
N GLY A 576 -15.26 15.56 -8.53
CA GLY A 576 -14.61 14.54 -7.72
C GLY A 576 -13.38 13.90 -8.36
N TYR A 577 -12.63 13.18 -7.54
CA TYR A 577 -11.50 12.33 -7.91
C TYR A 577 -11.74 10.92 -7.36
N ASN A 578 -11.91 9.94 -8.24
CA ASN A 578 -12.14 8.52 -7.92
C ASN A 578 -12.11 7.68 -9.23
N PRO A 579 -11.41 6.54 -9.30
CA PRO A 579 -11.50 5.62 -10.44
C PRO A 579 -12.88 4.95 -10.62
N LEU A 580 -13.66 4.80 -9.54
CA LEU A 580 -14.99 4.18 -9.56
C LEU A 580 -16.09 5.25 -9.72
N GLN A 581 -16.34 5.66 -10.96
CA GLN A 581 -17.42 6.60 -11.29
C GLN A 581 -18.56 5.91 -12.02
N LEU A 582 -19.81 6.33 -11.78
CA LEU A 582 -20.96 5.85 -12.54
C LEU A 582 -20.87 6.37 -13.98
N ARG A 583 -21.04 5.47 -14.97
CA ARG A 583 -20.92 5.81 -16.40
C ARG A 583 -21.90 6.90 -16.82
N ILE A 584 -23.14 6.81 -16.34
CA ILE A 584 -24.17 7.82 -16.60
C ILE A 584 -23.71 9.23 -16.18
N TYR A 585 -22.94 9.32 -15.10
CA TYR A 585 -22.44 10.59 -14.61
C TYR A 585 -21.28 11.11 -15.46
N THR A 586 -20.35 10.25 -15.86
CA THR A 586 -19.25 10.65 -16.73
C THR A 586 -19.72 11.03 -18.13
N ASP A 587 -20.72 10.34 -18.67
CA ASP A 587 -21.34 10.69 -19.96
C ASP A 587 -22.02 12.05 -19.88
N TYR A 588 -22.70 12.33 -18.76
CA TYR A 588 -23.29 13.64 -18.47
C TYR A 588 -22.21 14.73 -18.43
N LEU A 589 -21.12 14.51 -17.70
CA LEU A 589 -20.00 15.46 -17.60
C LEU A 589 -19.28 15.65 -18.94
N ALA A 590 -19.19 14.60 -19.76
CA ALA A 590 -18.61 14.70 -21.09
C ALA A 590 -19.50 15.55 -22.03
N ALA A 591 -20.82 15.36 -21.96
CA ALA A 591 -21.78 16.20 -22.67
C ALA A 591 -21.77 17.65 -22.17
N LEU A 592 -21.67 17.84 -20.85
CA LEU A 592 -21.58 19.16 -20.23
C LEU A 592 -20.35 19.91 -20.71
N ASN A 593 -19.19 19.27 -20.69
CA ASN A 593 -17.92 19.91 -21.03
C ASN A 593 -17.60 19.90 -22.53
N GLY A 594 -18.37 19.19 -23.34
CA GLY A 594 -18.10 18.96 -24.77
C GLY A 594 -16.90 18.05 -25.05
N ARG A 595 -16.33 17.38 -24.02
CA ARG A 595 -15.24 16.41 -24.17
C ARG A 595 -15.17 15.44 -22.99
N ALA A 596 -14.68 14.24 -23.27
CA ALA A 596 -14.37 13.26 -22.24
C ALA A 596 -13.16 13.68 -21.37
N GLN A 597 -13.09 13.12 -20.17
CA GLN A 597 -11.99 13.33 -19.22
C GLN A 597 -11.32 12.00 -18.89
N ASN A 598 -10.16 12.06 -18.24
CA ASN A 598 -9.57 10.88 -17.62
C ASN A 598 -10.58 10.28 -16.61
N TYR A 599 -10.66 8.95 -16.57
CA TYR A 599 -11.68 8.22 -15.83
C TYR A 599 -11.59 8.38 -14.29
N HIS A 600 -10.52 8.99 -13.79
CA HIS A 600 -10.39 9.36 -12.38
C HIS A 600 -11.08 10.67 -12.03
N HIS A 601 -11.36 11.53 -13.00
CA HIS A 601 -11.75 12.92 -12.74
C HIS A 601 -13.12 13.26 -13.32
N ALA A 602 -13.87 14.05 -12.57
CA ALA A 602 -15.04 14.77 -13.08
C ALA A 602 -14.88 16.25 -12.73
N ASN A 603 -14.27 17.03 -13.63
CA ASN A 603 -14.09 18.47 -13.43
C ASN A 603 -15.01 19.29 -14.33
N LEU A 604 -15.31 20.52 -13.91
CA LEU A 604 -15.83 21.56 -14.80
C LEU A 604 -14.69 22.12 -15.65
N LEU A 605 -14.88 22.13 -16.97
CA LEU A 605 -13.91 22.60 -17.97
C LEU A 605 -14.48 23.80 -18.74
N PRO A 606 -13.63 24.58 -19.44
CA PRO A 606 -14.09 25.77 -20.15
C PRO A 606 -15.25 25.56 -21.13
N GLY A 607 -15.28 24.41 -21.81
CA GLY A 607 -16.39 24.06 -22.71
C GLY A 607 -17.75 23.93 -22.02
N GLY A 608 -17.77 23.71 -20.71
CA GLY A 608 -18.98 23.54 -19.91
C GLY A 608 -19.49 24.78 -19.22
N PHE A 609 -18.77 25.90 -19.26
CA PHE A 609 -19.11 27.09 -18.48
C PHE A 609 -20.48 27.67 -18.78
N HIS A 610 -21.02 27.56 -20.00
CA HIS A 610 -22.37 28.03 -20.33
C HIS A 610 -23.32 26.89 -20.71
N SER A 611 -22.99 25.66 -20.29
CA SER A 611 -23.83 24.51 -20.59
C SER A 611 -25.10 24.56 -19.74
N PRO A 612 -26.30 24.41 -20.32
CA PRO A 612 -27.56 24.33 -19.55
C PRO A 612 -27.62 23.07 -18.66
N LEU A 613 -26.66 22.15 -18.83
CA LEU A 613 -26.50 20.98 -17.96
C LEU A 613 -26.03 21.38 -16.55
N LEU A 614 -25.43 22.56 -16.34
CA LEU A 614 -25.14 23.05 -14.99
C LEU A 614 -26.43 23.24 -14.17
N ASP A 615 -27.45 23.85 -14.79
CA ASP A 615 -28.73 24.13 -14.15
C ASP A 615 -29.49 22.83 -13.85
N LEU A 616 -29.42 21.85 -14.74
CA LEU A 616 -30.02 20.53 -14.53
C LEU A 616 -29.36 19.75 -13.39
N LEU A 617 -28.07 19.97 -13.12
CA LEU A 617 -27.40 19.45 -11.92
C LEU A 617 -27.66 20.31 -10.67
N ASN A 618 -28.48 21.35 -10.76
CA ASN A 618 -28.75 22.30 -9.68
C ASN A 618 -27.44 22.92 -9.15
N VAL A 619 -26.50 23.23 -10.05
CA VAL A 619 -25.27 23.96 -9.72
C VAL A 619 -25.61 25.43 -9.60
N ARG A 620 -25.49 25.96 -8.38
CA ARG A 620 -25.83 27.36 -8.08
C ARG A 620 -24.62 28.26 -7.96
N TYR A 621 -23.49 27.73 -7.49
CA TYR A 621 -22.30 28.54 -7.25
C TYR A 621 -21.07 27.96 -7.92
N LEU A 622 -20.32 28.82 -8.60
CA LEU A 622 -19.04 28.51 -9.21
C LEU A 622 -17.92 29.20 -8.43
N LEU A 623 -17.01 28.41 -7.87
CA LEU A 623 -15.85 28.88 -7.12
C LEU A 623 -14.67 28.99 -8.09
N VAL A 624 -14.00 30.13 -8.11
CA VAL A 624 -12.85 30.39 -8.98
C VAL A 624 -11.65 30.81 -8.14
N ASP A 625 -10.49 30.22 -8.42
CA ASP A 625 -9.23 30.62 -7.81
C ASP A 625 -8.93 32.11 -8.08
N ALA A 626 -8.98 32.93 -7.04
CA ALA A 626 -8.88 34.39 -7.14
C ALA A 626 -7.50 34.88 -7.62
N ARG A 627 -6.49 33.99 -7.57
CA ARG A 627 -5.11 34.28 -7.98
C ARG A 627 -4.94 34.21 -9.50
N ILE A 628 -5.92 33.67 -10.22
CA ILE A 628 -5.96 33.69 -11.67
C ILE A 628 -6.45 35.08 -12.12
N PRO A 629 -5.74 35.76 -13.05
CA PRO A 629 -6.17 37.07 -13.54
C PRO A 629 -7.60 37.04 -14.08
N ALA A 630 -8.42 38.01 -13.64
CA ALA A 630 -9.84 38.08 -13.98
C ALA A 630 -10.11 38.39 -15.47
N ASP A 631 -9.09 38.85 -16.19
CA ASP A 631 -9.09 39.10 -17.63
C ASP A 631 -8.56 37.91 -18.45
N ARG A 632 -8.08 36.84 -17.82
CA ARG A 632 -7.72 35.60 -18.53
C ARG A 632 -8.96 35.01 -19.19
N ALA A 633 -8.84 34.62 -20.46
CA ALA A 633 -9.99 34.35 -21.32
C ALA A 633 -10.99 33.31 -20.77
N ASP A 634 -10.49 32.27 -20.10
CA ASP A 634 -11.30 31.26 -19.41
C ASP A 634 -12.04 31.81 -18.19
N VAL A 635 -11.40 32.60 -17.34
CA VAL A 635 -12.05 33.22 -16.18
C VAL A 635 -13.04 34.29 -16.61
N ALA A 636 -12.70 35.08 -17.63
CA ALA A 636 -13.60 36.07 -18.21
C ALA A 636 -14.85 35.39 -18.80
N ALA A 637 -14.69 34.26 -19.49
CA ALA A 637 -15.81 33.45 -19.98
C ALA A 637 -16.65 32.87 -18.83
N LEU A 638 -16.04 32.27 -17.81
CA LEU A 638 -16.77 31.76 -16.64
C LEU A 638 -17.56 32.87 -15.95
N ARG A 639 -17.03 34.09 -15.86
CA ARG A 639 -17.73 35.22 -15.25
C ARG A 639 -18.89 35.75 -16.10
N ASP A 640 -18.88 35.55 -17.41
CA ASP A 640 -19.84 36.19 -18.30
C ASP A 640 -21.29 35.83 -17.93
N GLY A 641 -22.12 36.87 -17.76
CA GLY A 641 -23.51 36.74 -17.33
C GLY A 641 -23.74 36.39 -15.85
N ARG A 642 -22.69 36.24 -15.02
CA ARG A 642 -22.82 35.82 -13.61
C ARG A 642 -22.52 36.93 -12.61
N GLN A 643 -23.18 36.89 -11.47
CA GLN A 643 -22.98 37.85 -10.38
C GLN A 643 -21.93 37.34 -9.39
N GLU A 644 -20.95 38.19 -9.04
CA GLU A 644 -20.04 37.94 -7.92
C GLU A 644 -20.82 38.11 -6.60
N VAL A 645 -20.81 37.06 -5.77
CA VAL A 645 -21.54 37.03 -4.48
C VAL A 645 -20.63 36.93 -3.27
N PHE A 646 -19.38 36.52 -3.48
CA PHE A 646 -18.36 36.43 -2.44
C PHE A 646 -16.95 36.54 -3.04
N ARG A 647 -16.02 37.15 -2.31
CA ARG A 647 -14.61 37.23 -2.67
C ARG A 647 -13.74 37.32 -1.41
N ASN A 648 -12.62 36.61 -1.44
CA ASN A 648 -11.46 36.86 -0.60
C ASN A 648 -10.16 36.76 -1.44
N ASP A 649 -9.01 36.67 -0.80
CA ASP A 649 -7.70 36.63 -1.47
C ASP A 649 -7.44 35.31 -2.23
N GLU A 650 -8.16 34.23 -1.93
CA GLU A 650 -7.93 32.88 -2.47
C GLU A 650 -9.04 32.42 -3.42
N VAL A 651 -10.29 32.86 -3.22
CA VAL A 651 -11.46 32.43 -4.01
C VAL A 651 -12.44 33.57 -4.29
N VAL A 652 -13.02 33.53 -5.49
CA VAL A 652 -14.18 34.33 -5.92
C VAL A 652 -15.33 33.38 -6.19
N ILE A 653 -16.54 33.71 -5.74
CA ILE A 653 -17.74 32.89 -5.98
C ILE A 653 -18.71 33.68 -6.84
N TYR A 654 -19.13 33.05 -7.92
CA TYR A 654 -20.18 33.54 -8.81
C TYR A 654 -21.45 32.72 -8.64
N GLU A 655 -22.62 33.38 -8.64
CA GLU A 655 -23.91 32.71 -8.75
C GLU A 655 -24.19 32.40 -10.23
N ASN A 656 -24.54 31.14 -10.51
CA ASN A 656 -24.76 30.59 -11.85
C ASN A 656 -26.12 30.97 -12.44
#